data_AF-A0A1I3HY55-F1
#
_entry.id   AF-A0A1I3HY55-F1
#
_cell.length_a   1.000
_cell.length_b   1.000
_cell.length_c   1.000
_cell.angle_alpha   90.00
_cell.angle_beta   90.00
_cell.angle_gamma   90.00
#
_symmetry.space_group_name_H-M   'P 1'
#
loop_
_entity.id
_entity.type
_entity.pdbx_description
1 polymer ?
#
loop_
_entity_poly.entity_id
_entity_poly.type
_entity_poly.pdbx_seq_one_letter_code
_entity_poly.pdbx_strand_id
1 'polypeptide(L)'
;MDYNVENMFDDISWEEEHKKQQNKEIKYLLAISFTILFGIIMDVNEFLLSLPETELPIVIRKILNIRLLVTDFSNVTLAIVQIQAAVGPLVIAIIALLSGVISDEYYGISVCNYYLNIKPSIFKQKRIIIGLISAIGFSVLFYILGLYNVVFSLFWISCIVIIGSIMELYSVFKGQRFIEDELKRYSNYMLLSGEVSFEDKKDTLTTYTKWWIKQCENKTTYEQNKKRFLNSIEGFLDKDPIKGILLIEEMAAYIVKSADDKQRIFLFFEEVYENIYRYVENNNCHIEHCFDLYDDCLHVLFDELYRIPFMELKKTCDWKEYAYYITRVAIYCHDEKISDQESIEKIYKQVIWFISEYVRVLSYHASNGQSLKKEKWGYRKIWQDEKIPEDCKDIYNRVMGEYQFAYFAALLKNSQGELATSYVEVYDYNPMYYEVEYSNILLVSLILCYAYYLAERESDIYISDERRKNAKEILIKFKEKKIFDSFLYSLIEYKGSLNDLYRDIYRVMDRYEEVPANGKVKTCIIDNVFKDYFLFIALIFSGVYRDDTLLKIYMKHNRSEALFKAYGGIGAENLKEKMCTIYDCFGSKLKERDLVIERGYESLLTLSAAAYKLYLLEESKKDYSIFSELNNQNCIIKGFVEYLKTHFADLMKKWTVEPKDKYAEKKIVLLNQRIPVSVVTSDFIESNVRSFERAFLSEIIEKLSQLNKLDEYKNNNDDDFEKFLIDSNTKYVVGPQYSFATFDYRKRMQRNQLFIDNDFECVNIGHGSMGMLLKSPIELFIDEIQVKTRHVELTECDYIAIDNNKYLYRADDGIELEFTKEELESYIYNDELVLTITMKVKYRVPEEKIGYVIEKQRIE
;
A
#
# COMPACT_ATOMS: atom_id res chain seq x y z
N MET A 1 12.65 -30.56 23.82
CA MET A 1 13.75 -31.26 24.53
C MET A 1 14.12 -30.36 25.68
N ASP A 2 13.56 -30.66 26.85
CA ASP A 2 13.79 -29.93 28.09
C ASP A 2 15.25 -30.10 28.50
N TYR A 3 16.04 -29.03 28.29
CA TYR A 3 17.30 -28.85 28.99
C TYR A 3 17.02 -27.88 30.12
N ASN A 4 17.09 -28.39 31.35
CA ASN A 4 16.86 -27.69 32.60
C ASN A 4 17.46 -26.28 32.62
N VAL A 5 16.60 -25.32 32.96
CA VAL A 5 16.94 -23.95 33.39
C VAL A 5 17.91 -23.96 34.60
N GLU A 6 18.06 -25.09 35.30
CA GLU A 6 19.01 -25.25 36.42
C GLU A 6 20.48 -25.11 36.01
N ASN A 7 20.88 -25.33 34.75
CA ASN A 7 22.27 -25.13 34.31
C ASN A 7 22.61 -23.68 33.93
N MET A 8 21.63 -22.76 33.88
CA MET A 8 21.90 -21.33 33.62
C MET A 8 22.39 -20.58 34.87
N PHE A 9 22.15 -21.13 36.06
CA PHE A 9 22.51 -20.51 37.34
C PHE A 9 23.98 -20.72 37.74
N ASP A 10 24.72 -21.63 37.11
CA ASP A 10 26.17 -21.78 37.33
C ASP A 10 26.99 -20.61 36.70
N ASP A 11 26.38 -19.86 35.78
CA ASP A 11 27.00 -18.76 35.03
C ASP A 11 26.92 -17.39 35.75
N ILE A 12 26.16 -17.27 36.85
CA ILE A 12 26.11 -16.07 37.72
C ILE A 12 27.16 -16.17 38.86
N SER A 13 28.16 -17.04 38.70
CA SER A 13 29.24 -17.25 39.68
C SER A 13 30.27 -16.11 39.72
N TRP A 14 30.32 -15.23 38.71
CA TRP A 14 31.32 -14.16 38.66
C TRP A 14 31.17 -13.15 39.79
N GLU A 15 29.94 -12.75 40.13
CA GLU A 15 29.72 -11.75 41.19
C GLU A 15 30.11 -12.28 42.57
N GLU A 16 29.83 -13.56 42.84
CA GLU A 16 30.27 -14.20 44.08
C GLU A 16 31.80 -14.36 44.14
N GLU A 17 32.44 -14.74 43.03
CA GLU A 17 33.89 -14.77 42.90
C GLU A 17 34.50 -13.36 43.11
N HIS A 18 33.89 -12.34 42.52
CA HIS A 18 34.30 -10.95 42.65
C HIS A 18 34.10 -10.42 44.08
N LYS A 19 33.00 -10.75 44.76
CA LYS A 19 32.78 -10.43 46.18
C LYS A 19 33.77 -11.17 47.09
N LYS A 20 34.10 -12.43 46.81
CA LYS A 20 35.16 -13.17 47.53
C LYS A 20 36.52 -12.51 47.35
N GLN A 21 36.82 -12.03 46.15
CA GLN A 21 38.03 -11.29 45.84
C GLN A 21 38.06 -9.92 46.55
N GLN A 22 36.97 -9.16 46.53
CA GLN A 22 36.82 -7.93 47.32
C GLN A 22 37.08 -8.16 48.81
N ASN A 23 36.48 -9.22 49.39
CA ASN A 23 36.70 -9.58 50.79
C ASN A 23 38.16 -9.95 51.09
N LYS A 24 38.87 -10.57 50.13
CA LYS A 24 40.29 -10.86 50.25
C LYS A 24 41.12 -9.57 50.21
N GLU A 25 40.79 -8.64 49.33
CA GLU A 25 41.43 -7.32 49.26
C GLU A 25 41.18 -6.50 50.54
N ILE A 26 39.97 -6.54 51.11
CA ILE A 26 39.67 -5.89 52.40
C ILE A 26 40.53 -6.48 53.52
N LYS A 27 40.74 -7.79 53.55
CA LYS A 27 41.65 -8.43 54.51
C LYS A 27 43.10 -7.96 54.33
N TYR A 28 43.56 -7.78 53.09
CA TYR A 28 44.88 -7.18 52.84
C TYR A 28 44.96 -5.75 53.35
N LEU A 29 43.92 -4.95 53.14
CA LEU A 29 43.87 -3.56 53.60
C LEU A 29 43.87 -3.47 55.15
N LEU A 30 43.16 -4.37 55.82
CA LEU A 30 43.19 -4.51 57.28
C LEU A 30 44.57 -4.95 57.78
N ALA A 31 45.20 -5.92 57.12
CA ALA A 31 46.56 -6.35 57.46
C ALA A 31 47.57 -5.22 57.30
N ILE A 32 47.51 -4.47 56.19
CA ILE A 32 48.35 -3.29 55.94
C ILE A 32 48.14 -2.26 57.06
N SER A 33 46.88 -1.93 57.38
CA SER A 33 46.54 -0.95 58.42
C SER A 33 47.09 -1.38 59.79
N PHE A 34 46.96 -2.66 60.14
CA PHE A 34 47.50 -3.23 61.37
C PHE A 34 49.04 -3.17 61.40
N THR A 35 49.71 -3.51 60.30
CA THR A 35 51.18 -3.48 60.20
C THR A 35 51.74 -2.06 60.33
N ILE A 36 51.08 -1.05 59.73
CA ILE A 36 51.46 0.37 59.92
C ILE A 36 51.27 0.77 61.38
N LEU A 37 50.08 0.51 61.94
CA LEU A 37 49.75 0.90 63.32
C LEU A 37 50.71 0.25 64.33
N PHE A 38 51.06 -1.01 64.12
CA PHE A 38 52.05 -1.71 64.93
C PHE A 38 53.41 -1.03 64.87
N GLY A 39 53.89 -0.67 63.68
CA GLY A 39 55.16 0.06 63.51
C GLY A 39 55.15 1.41 64.24
N ILE A 40 54.06 2.17 64.12
CA ILE A 40 53.90 3.46 64.81
C ILE A 40 53.89 3.27 66.32
N ILE A 41 53.13 2.29 66.85
CA ILE A 41 53.07 2.02 68.29
C ILE A 41 54.45 1.64 68.82
N MET A 42 55.22 0.86 68.06
CA MET A 42 56.58 0.45 68.44
C MET A 42 57.55 1.63 68.47
N ASP A 43 57.53 2.50 67.45
CA ASP A 43 58.35 3.72 67.45
C ASP A 43 57.93 4.72 68.55
N VAL A 44 56.62 4.85 68.82
CA VAL A 44 56.11 5.68 69.94
C VAL A 44 56.53 5.09 71.29
N ASN A 45 56.46 3.77 71.43
CA ASN A 45 56.92 3.09 72.65
C ASN A 45 58.43 3.29 72.85
N GLU A 46 59.23 3.19 71.78
CA GLU A 46 60.66 3.48 71.80
C GLU A 46 60.96 4.93 72.18
N PHE A 47 60.23 5.89 71.60
CA PHE A 47 60.32 7.29 71.98
C PHE A 47 60.00 7.51 73.46
N LEU A 48 58.89 6.93 73.95
CA LEU A 48 58.47 7.04 75.36
C LEU A 48 59.47 6.37 76.33
N LEU A 49 60.14 5.29 75.92
CA LEU A 49 61.17 4.61 76.71
C LEU A 49 62.52 5.36 76.72
N SER A 50 62.77 6.22 75.72
CA SER A 50 63.96 7.08 75.62
C SER A 50 63.90 8.34 76.49
N LEU A 51 62.73 8.68 77.05
CA LEU A 51 62.55 9.83 77.94
C LEU A 51 63.22 9.61 79.32
N PRO A 52 63.71 10.68 79.99
CA PRO A 52 64.35 10.59 81.30
C PRO A 52 63.42 10.04 82.40
N GLU A 53 63.98 9.35 83.40
CA GLU A 53 63.22 8.64 84.46
C GLU A 53 62.30 9.53 85.32
N THR A 54 62.47 10.85 85.26
CA THR A 54 61.68 11.83 86.01
C THR A 54 60.27 12.07 85.47
N GLU A 55 59.96 11.64 84.23
CA GLU A 55 58.71 12.00 83.55
C GLU A 55 57.71 10.84 83.38
N LEU A 56 58.09 9.58 83.63
CA LEU A 56 57.22 8.42 83.38
C LEU A 56 57.06 7.51 84.63
N PRO A 57 55.82 7.25 85.11
CA PRO A 57 55.58 6.34 86.24
C PRO A 57 56.13 4.92 86.01
N ILE A 58 56.81 4.35 87.02
CA ILE A 58 57.47 3.02 86.99
C ILE A 58 56.53 1.89 86.54
N VAL A 59 55.23 2.01 86.82
CA VAL A 59 54.20 1.02 86.42
C VAL A 59 54.00 1.00 84.89
N ILE A 60 54.04 2.16 84.25
CA ILE A 60 53.87 2.32 82.80
C ILE A 60 55.09 1.75 82.05
N ARG A 61 56.30 1.97 82.58
CA ARG A 61 57.55 1.41 82.03
C ARG A 61 57.59 -0.13 82.10
N LYS A 62 56.95 -0.74 83.11
CA LYS A 62 56.81 -2.21 83.23
C LYS A 62 55.83 -2.80 82.23
N ILE A 63 54.74 -2.09 81.90
CA ILE A 63 53.75 -2.52 80.91
C ILE A 63 54.28 -2.34 79.48
N LEU A 64 55.07 -1.29 79.23
CA LEU A 64 55.71 -1.01 77.92
C LEU A 64 56.88 -1.94 77.58
N ASN A 65 57.37 -2.73 78.55
CA ASN A 65 58.53 -3.61 78.41
C ASN A 65 58.21 -4.96 77.70
N ILE A 66 57.45 -4.88 76.61
CA ILE A 66 57.28 -6.01 75.68
C ILE A 66 58.56 -6.08 74.85
N ARG A 67 59.35 -7.15 75.04
CA ARG A 67 60.65 -7.41 74.40
C ARG A 67 60.56 -7.65 72.89
N LEU A 68 60.18 -6.62 72.14
CA LEU A 68 60.34 -6.53 70.68
C LEU A 68 60.86 -5.15 70.28
N LEU A 69 61.63 -4.47 71.14
CA LEU A 69 62.22 -3.17 70.81
C LEU A 69 63.57 -3.36 70.08
N VAL A 70 63.70 -2.74 68.91
CA VAL A 70 64.83 -2.85 68.00
C VAL A 70 65.61 -1.53 68.03
N THR A 71 66.57 -1.38 68.93
CA THR A 71 67.06 -0.04 69.34
C THR A 71 68.31 0.50 68.61
N ASP A 72 68.95 -0.24 67.70
CA ASP A 72 70.12 0.32 66.97
C ASP A 72 70.40 -0.38 65.62
N PHE A 73 69.62 -0.05 64.59
CA PHE A 73 69.68 -0.71 63.28
C PHE A 73 69.72 0.26 62.09
N SER A 74 70.26 1.46 62.23
CA SER A 74 70.39 2.42 61.10
C SER A 74 70.96 1.77 59.82
N ASN A 75 71.98 0.91 59.95
CA ASN A 75 72.55 0.18 58.81
C ASN A 75 71.62 -0.89 58.21
N VAL A 76 70.82 -1.58 59.03
CA VAL A 76 69.87 -2.59 58.53
C VAL A 76 68.61 -1.95 57.97
N THR A 77 68.12 -0.89 58.59
CA THR A 77 66.99 -0.12 58.04
C THR A 77 67.38 0.49 56.68
N LEU A 78 68.61 0.99 56.53
CA LEU A 78 69.13 1.43 55.24
C LEU A 78 69.20 0.28 54.22
N ALA A 79 69.70 -0.89 54.63
CA ALA A 79 69.70 -2.08 53.78
C ALA A 79 68.27 -2.50 53.38
N ILE A 80 67.29 -2.37 54.28
CA ILE A 80 65.88 -2.65 54.00
C ILE A 80 65.30 -1.68 53.00
N VAL A 81 65.61 -0.39 53.10
CA VAL A 81 65.20 0.61 52.08
C VAL A 81 65.80 0.25 50.72
N GLN A 82 67.06 -0.18 50.67
CA GLN A 82 67.71 -0.63 49.43
C GLN A 82 67.04 -1.89 48.85
N ILE A 83 66.70 -2.87 49.71
CA ILE A 83 65.96 -4.06 49.31
C ILE A 83 64.56 -3.67 48.82
N GLN A 84 63.85 -2.78 49.51
CA GLN A 84 62.52 -2.29 49.11
C GLN A 84 62.57 -1.59 47.75
N ALA A 85 63.60 -0.78 47.50
CA ALA A 85 63.82 -0.12 46.21
C ALA A 85 64.16 -1.10 45.08
N ALA A 86 64.82 -2.23 45.39
CA ALA A 86 65.11 -3.30 44.43
C ALA A 86 63.89 -4.19 44.14
N VAL A 87 63.05 -4.43 45.15
CA VAL A 87 61.88 -5.32 45.08
C VAL A 87 60.65 -4.59 44.51
N GLY A 88 60.50 -3.29 44.75
CA GLY A 88 59.37 -2.48 44.23
C GLY A 88 59.13 -2.58 42.71
N PRO A 89 60.17 -2.53 41.86
CA PRO A 89 60.05 -2.68 40.41
C PRO A 89 59.55 -4.06 39.92
N LEU A 90 59.50 -5.10 40.77
CA LEU A 90 59.01 -6.43 40.36
C LEU A 90 57.58 -6.41 39.81
N VAL A 91 56.71 -5.55 40.34
CA VAL A 91 55.33 -5.42 39.82
C VAL A 91 55.32 -4.88 38.39
N ILE A 92 56.19 -3.92 38.08
CA ILE A 92 56.34 -3.36 36.74
C ILE A 92 56.91 -4.42 35.79
N ALA A 93 57.90 -5.20 36.25
CA ALA A 93 58.47 -6.30 35.48
C ALA A 93 57.42 -7.37 35.14
N ILE A 94 56.50 -7.68 36.05
CA ILE A 94 55.42 -8.63 35.82
C ILE A 94 54.38 -8.09 34.84
N ILE A 95 54.05 -6.80 34.91
CA ILE A 95 53.18 -6.16 33.91
C ILE A 95 53.85 -6.15 32.53
N ALA A 96 55.16 -5.95 32.47
CA ALA A 96 55.92 -6.08 31.23
C ALA A 96 55.92 -7.52 30.69
N LEU A 97 55.93 -8.54 31.55
CA LEU A 97 55.75 -9.95 31.14
C LEU A 97 54.35 -10.22 30.58
N LEU A 98 53.33 -9.51 31.05
CA LEU A 98 51.99 -9.55 30.45
C LEU A 98 51.94 -8.92 29.04
N SER A 99 53.01 -8.25 28.58
CA SER A 99 53.04 -7.64 27.23
C SER A 99 52.83 -8.63 26.09
N GLY A 100 53.19 -9.90 26.28
CA GLY A 100 52.92 -10.97 25.31
C GLY A 100 51.44 -11.32 25.14
N VAL A 101 50.56 -10.86 26.04
CA VAL A 101 49.11 -11.13 26.07
C VAL A 101 48.31 -9.82 25.94
N ILE A 102 48.96 -8.67 25.70
CA ILE A 102 48.29 -7.36 25.61
C ILE A 102 47.35 -7.26 24.41
N SER A 103 47.68 -7.94 23.31
CA SER A 103 46.87 -7.96 22.09
C SER A 103 45.64 -8.86 22.18
N ASP A 104 45.58 -9.74 23.16
CA ASP A 104 44.56 -10.78 23.19
C ASP A 104 43.25 -10.21 23.72
N GLU A 105 42.20 -10.43 22.94
CA GLU A 105 40.84 -9.97 23.21
C GLU A 105 39.92 -11.18 23.11
N TYR A 106 39.13 -11.42 24.15
CA TYR A 106 38.08 -12.45 24.16
C TYR A 106 36.75 -11.79 24.48
N TYR A 107 35.71 -12.13 23.71
CA TYR A 107 34.35 -11.60 23.87
C TYR A 107 34.25 -10.07 23.89
N GLY A 108 35.12 -9.36 23.17
CA GLY A 108 35.15 -7.90 23.14
C GLY A 108 35.86 -7.24 24.33
N ILE A 109 36.57 -8.05 25.14
CA ILE A 109 37.25 -7.61 26.37
C ILE A 109 38.75 -7.91 26.25
N SER A 110 39.55 -6.86 26.37
CA SER A 110 41.01 -6.99 26.46
C SER A 110 41.40 -7.72 27.76
N VAL A 111 42.17 -8.80 27.63
CA VAL A 111 42.71 -9.56 28.77
C VAL A 111 43.49 -8.64 29.72
N CYS A 112 44.30 -7.77 29.14
CA CYS A 112 45.09 -6.79 29.88
C CYS A 112 44.20 -5.83 30.69
N ASN A 113 43.17 -5.27 30.06
CA ASN A 113 42.26 -4.37 30.76
C ASN A 113 41.51 -5.09 31.90
N TYR A 114 41.08 -6.34 31.67
CA TYR A 114 40.35 -7.12 32.66
C TYR A 114 41.19 -7.39 33.92
N TYR A 115 42.39 -7.96 33.79
CA TYR A 115 43.21 -8.33 34.95
C TYR A 115 43.86 -7.12 35.66
N LEU A 116 44.09 -6.01 34.96
CA LEU A 116 44.72 -4.83 35.56
C LEU A 116 43.71 -3.86 36.19
N ASN A 117 42.50 -3.75 35.64
CA ASN A 117 41.55 -2.69 35.98
C ASN A 117 40.13 -3.15 36.37
N ILE A 118 39.66 -4.30 35.88
CA ILE A 118 38.28 -4.79 36.12
C ILE A 118 38.26 -5.76 37.31
N LYS A 119 39.04 -6.84 37.24
CA LYS A 119 39.08 -7.91 38.26
C LYS A 119 39.56 -7.43 39.64
N PRO A 120 40.61 -6.59 39.77
CA PRO A 120 40.98 -6.03 41.06
C PRO A 120 40.06 -4.87 41.44
N SER A 121 39.39 -4.98 42.58
CA SER A 121 38.35 -4.03 42.99
C SER A 121 38.91 -2.74 43.60
N ILE A 122 39.84 -2.89 44.54
CA ILE A 122 40.44 -1.85 45.39
C ILE A 122 41.87 -1.62 44.92
N PHE A 123 42.65 -2.71 44.80
CA PHE A 123 44.07 -2.71 44.43
C PHE A 123 44.28 -2.78 42.91
N LYS A 124 43.69 -1.83 42.16
CA LYS A 124 43.99 -1.69 40.72
C LYS A 124 45.49 -1.51 40.51
N GLN A 125 46.06 -2.09 39.46
CA GLN A 125 47.52 -2.16 39.28
C GLN A 125 48.18 -0.77 39.22
N LYS A 126 47.49 0.21 38.61
CA LYS A 126 47.93 1.63 38.66
C LYS A 126 48.06 2.18 40.09
N ARG A 127 47.15 1.80 41.00
CA ARG A 127 47.17 2.23 42.41
C ARG A 127 48.25 1.50 43.19
N ILE A 128 48.49 0.22 42.90
CA ILE A 128 49.58 -0.56 43.49
C ILE A 128 50.94 0.08 43.17
N ILE A 129 51.19 0.41 41.89
CA ILE A 129 52.46 1.01 41.47
C ILE A 129 52.68 2.35 42.17
N ILE A 130 51.68 3.24 42.15
CA ILE A 130 51.75 4.53 42.84
C ILE A 130 51.97 4.34 44.35
N GLY A 131 51.29 3.36 44.96
CA GLY A 131 51.41 3.00 46.36
C GLY A 131 52.80 2.50 46.75
N LEU A 132 53.42 1.65 45.94
CA LEU A 132 54.78 1.14 46.17
C LEU A 132 55.85 2.23 46.03
N ILE A 133 55.73 3.08 45.00
CA ILE A 133 56.61 4.25 44.83
C ILE A 133 56.48 5.19 46.03
N SER A 134 55.24 5.45 46.47
CA SER A 134 54.97 6.27 47.65
C SER A 134 55.53 5.65 48.93
N ALA A 135 55.38 4.33 49.11
CA ALA A 135 55.91 3.60 50.25
C ALA A 135 57.45 3.68 50.32
N ILE A 136 58.16 3.62 49.19
CA ILE A 136 59.61 3.83 49.15
C ILE A 136 59.95 5.27 49.57
N GLY A 137 59.23 6.27 49.05
CA GLY A 137 59.42 7.67 49.43
C GLY A 137 59.20 7.91 50.93
N PHE A 138 58.16 7.33 51.51
CA PHE A 138 57.90 7.39 52.94
C PHE A 138 58.95 6.63 53.76
N SER A 139 59.41 5.46 53.31
CA SER A 139 60.50 4.73 53.98
C SER A 139 61.78 5.56 54.06
N VAL A 140 62.15 6.28 53.00
CA VAL A 140 63.30 7.20 53.02
C VAL A 140 63.08 8.35 54.00
N LEU A 141 61.88 8.95 53.99
CA LEU A 141 61.55 10.05 54.89
C LEU A 141 61.58 9.62 56.36
N PHE A 142 60.98 8.47 56.70
CA PHE A 142 60.98 7.94 58.06
C PHE A 142 62.36 7.47 58.53
N TYR A 143 63.18 6.95 57.61
CA TYR A 143 64.59 6.66 57.91
C TYR A 143 65.37 7.92 58.32
N ILE A 144 65.17 9.04 57.60
CA ILE A 144 65.79 10.33 57.95
C ILE A 144 65.29 10.84 59.32
N LEU A 145 64.02 10.59 59.65
CA LEU A 145 63.42 10.98 60.93
C LEU A 145 63.74 10.03 62.10
N GLY A 146 64.48 8.95 61.86
CA GLY A 146 64.84 7.97 62.91
C GLY A 146 63.72 7.01 63.33
N LEU A 147 62.62 6.94 62.57
CA LEU A 147 61.48 6.06 62.83
C LEU A 147 61.69 4.69 62.19
N TYR A 148 62.58 3.89 62.79
CA TYR A 148 63.08 2.66 62.16
C TYR A 148 62.03 1.53 62.14
N ASN A 149 61.15 1.42 63.14
CA ASN A 149 60.15 0.35 63.16
C ASN A 149 59.05 0.60 62.11
N VAL A 150 58.67 1.86 61.86
CA VAL A 150 57.77 2.23 60.76
C VAL A 150 58.37 1.87 59.40
N VAL A 151 59.68 2.07 59.18
CA VAL A 151 60.35 1.66 57.94
C VAL A 151 60.28 0.13 57.76
N PHE A 152 60.50 -0.63 58.83
CA PHE A 152 60.31 -2.09 58.82
C PHE A 152 58.87 -2.50 58.48
N SER A 153 57.87 -1.80 59.05
CA SER A 153 56.46 -2.03 58.73
C SER A 153 56.15 -1.73 57.26
N LEU A 154 56.65 -0.62 56.70
CA LEU A 154 56.47 -0.25 55.29
C LEU A 154 57.11 -1.25 54.33
N PHE A 155 58.25 -1.82 54.71
CA PHE A 155 58.85 -2.92 53.97
C PHE A 155 57.94 -4.15 53.91
N TRP A 156 57.44 -4.61 55.06
CA TRP A 156 56.51 -5.74 55.12
C TRP A 156 55.21 -5.49 54.35
N ILE A 157 54.68 -4.27 54.41
CA ILE A 157 53.52 -3.85 53.61
C ILE A 157 53.82 -3.95 52.13
N SER A 158 55.00 -3.47 51.70
CA SER A 158 55.44 -3.57 50.31
C SER A 158 55.52 -5.04 49.89
N CYS A 159 56.07 -5.92 50.73
CA CYS A 159 56.09 -7.37 50.46
C CYS A 159 54.68 -7.97 50.35
N ILE A 160 53.76 -7.63 51.26
CA ILE A 160 52.36 -8.13 51.23
C ILE A 160 51.66 -7.69 49.95
N VAL A 161 51.79 -6.42 49.57
CA VAL A 161 51.19 -5.87 48.35
C VAL A 161 51.77 -6.54 47.10
N ILE A 162 53.09 -6.74 47.04
CA ILE A 162 53.74 -7.40 45.91
C ILE A 162 53.31 -8.87 45.81
N ILE A 163 53.30 -9.61 46.91
CA ILE A 163 52.86 -11.01 46.92
C ILE A 163 51.37 -11.13 46.53
N GLY A 164 50.51 -10.22 47.02
CA GLY A 164 49.11 -10.16 46.61
C GLY A 164 48.94 -9.92 45.11
N SER A 165 49.64 -8.92 44.57
CA SER A 165 49.66 -8.60 43.14
C SER A 165 50.17 -9.78 42.29
N ILE A 166 51.23 -10.47 42.74
CA ILE A 166 51.76 -11.65 42.04
C ILE A 166 50.70 -12.74 42.00
N MET A 167 50.06 -13.08 43.12
CA MET A 167 49.05 -14.14 43.16
C MET A 167 47.85 -13.86 42.25
N GLU A 168 47.44 -12.60 42.14
CA GLU A 168 46.35 -12.18 41.25
C GLU A 168 46.74 -12.30 39.77
N LEU A 169 47.90 -11.74 39.39
CA LEU A 169 48.39 -11.76 38.01
C LEU A 169 48.84 -13.17 37.59
N TYR A 170 49.25 -14.02 38.54
CA TYR A 170 49.60 -15.41 38.27
C TYR A 170 48.42 -16.22 37.70
N SER A 171 47.18 -15.78 37.94
CA SER A 171 46.00 -16.42 37.34
C SER A 171 45.97 -16.34 35.80
N VAL A 172 46.63 -15.35 35.20
CA VAL A 172 46.77 -15.23 33.74
C VAL A 172 47.65 -16.36 33.18
N PHE A 173 48.62 -16.86 33.94
CA PHE A 173 49.52 -17.91 33.47
C PHE A 173 48.96 -19.33 33.64
N LYS A 174 47.71 -19.49 34.10
CA LYS A 174 47.03 -20.80 34.22
C LYS A 174 46.63 -21.42 32.87
N GLY A 175 46.77 -20.67 31.77
CA GLY A 175 46.54 -21.12 30.40
C GLY A 175 45.35 -20.45 29.72
N GLN A 176 45.37 -20.44 28.39
CA GLN A 176 44.44 -19.69 27.54
C GLN A 176 42.95 -20.04 27.79
N ARG A 177 42.62 -21.34 27.91
CA ARG A 177 41.24 -21.79 28.18
C ARG A 177 40.68 -21.25 29.50
N PHE A 178 41.51 -21.15 30.53
CA PHE A 178 41.08 -20.63 31.83
C PHE A 178 40.73 -19.14 31.75
N ILE A 179 41.53 -18.36 31.00
CA ILE A 179 41.26 -16.94 30.75
C ILE A 179 39.95 -16.77 29.97
N GLU A 180 39.77 -17.56 28.92
CA GLU A 180 38.56 -17.51 28.08
C GLU A 180 37.29 -17.83 28.90
N ASP A 181 37.30 -18.90 29.69
CA ASP A 181 36.17 -19.28 30.56
C ASP A 181 35.86 -18.21 31.62
N GLU A 182 36.88 -17.54 32.17
CA GLU A 182 36.69 -16.46 33.14
C GLU A 182 36.06 -15.22 32.49
N LEU A 183 36.57 -14.80 31.33
CA LEU A 183 36.03 -13.67 30.57
C LEU A 183 34.63 -13.95 30.02
N LYS A 184 34.34 -15.20 29.68
CA LYS A 184 32.99 -15.65 29.31
C LYS A 184 32.02 -15.41 30.45
N ARG A 185 32.33 -15.85 31.68
CA ARG A 185 31.47 -15.64 32.86
C ARG A 185 31.27 -14.16 33.15
N TYR A 186 32.33 -13.35 33.06
CA TYR A 186 32.22 -11.90 33.23
C TYR A 186 31.30 -11.26 32.18
N SER A 187 31.48 -11.55 30.90
CA SER A 187 30.63 -11.00 29.84
C SER A 187 29.17 -11.48 29.95
N ASN A 188 28.92 -12.70 30.44
CA ASN A 188 27.56 -13.19 30.70
C ASN A 188 26.91 -12.39 31.83
N TYR A 189 27.65 -12.16 32.93
CA TYR A 189 27.18 -11.30 34.01
C TYR A 189 26.86 -9.89 33.49
N MET A 190 27.73 -9.29 32.69
CA MET A 190 27.51 -7.94 32.14
C MET A 190 26.26 -7.86 31.25
N LEU A 191 26.03 -8.85 30.39
CA LEU A 191 24.89 -8.83 29.46
C LEU A 191 23.57 -9.25 30.11
N LEU A 192 23.59 -10.29 30.94
CA LEU A 192 22.38 -10.97 31.44
C LEU A 192 21.95 -10.51 32.83
N SER A 193 22.85 -9.97 33.66
CA SER A 193 22.49 -9.58 35.03
C SER A 193 21.50 -8.42 35.06
N GLY A 194 20.51 -8.52 35.94
CA GLY A 194 19.57 -7.44 36.25
C GLY A 194 20.19 -6.29 37.05
N GLU A 195 21.40 -6.42 37.58
CA GLU A 195 22.02 -5.38 38.41
C GLU A 195 22.82 -4.35 37.59
N VAL A 196 23.25 -4.70 36.38
CA VAL A 196 24.10 -3.88 35.53
C VAL A 196 23.31 -2.73 34.90
N SER A 197 23.98 -1.58 34.72
CA SER A 197 23.38 -0.38 34.10
C SER A 197 23.21 -0.59 32.59
N PHE A 198 22.19 0.06 31.98
CA PHE A 198 21.92 -0.10 30.55
C PHE A 198 23.13 0.29 29.67
N GLU A 199 23.84 1.37 30.01
CA GLU A 199 24.98 1.81 29.18
C GLU A 199 26.19 0.89 29.28
N ASP A 200 26.45 0.31 30.46
CA ASP A 200 27.50 -0.69 30.59
C ASP A 200 27.16 -1.97 29.81
N LYS A 201 25.87 -2.37 29.78
CA LYS A 201 25.40 -3.47 28.93
C LYS A 201 25.60 -3.14 27.45
N LYS A 202 25.18 -1.95 27.02
CA LYS A 202 25.26 -1.48 25.64
C LYS A 202 26.70 -1.49 25.12
N ASP A 203 27.63 -0.92 25.89
CA ASP A 203 29.05 -0.89 25.52
C ASP A 203 29.59 -2.32 25.38
N THR A 204 29.24 -3.20 26.32
CA THR A 204 29.64 -4.61 26.31
C THR A 204 29.07 -5.37 25.10
N LEU A 205 27.79 -5.20 24.78
CA LEU A 205 27.17 -5.86 23.62
C LEU A 205 27.81 -5.36 22.32
N THR A 206 28.09 -4.07 22.22
CA THR A 206 28.69 -3.46 21.03
C THR A 206 30.10 -4.00 20.78
N THR A 207 30.95 -4.07 21.81
CA THR A 207 32.31 -4.64 21.67
C THR A 207 32.27 -6.14 21.42
N TYR A 208 31.38 -6.86 22.13
CA TYR A 208 31.17 -8.29 21.93
C TYR A 208 30.76 -8.62 20.49
N THR A 209 29.79 -7.90 19.92
CA THR A 209 29.29 -8.14 18.56
C THR A 209 30.38 -7.89 17.52
N LYS A 210 31.14 -6.79 17.67
CA LYS A 210 32.30 -6.48 16.80
C LYS A 210 33.39 -7.54 16.89
N TRP A 211 33.65 -8.05 18.09
CA TRP A 211 34.60 -9.13 18.31
C TRP A 211 34.10 -10.45 17.70
N TRP A 212 32.83 -10.80 17.90
CA TRP A 212 32.21 -12.02 17.40
C TRP A 212 32.39 -12.14 15.88
N ILE A 213 32.05 -11.08 15.13
CA ILE A 213 32.19 -11.06 13.67
C ILE A 213 33.64 -11.30 13.21
N LYS A 214 34.64 -10.80 13.95
CA LYS A 214 36.06 -11.00 13.60
C LYS A 214 36.59 -12.41 13.87
N GLN A 215 35.93 -13.19 14.73
CA GLN A 215 36.43 -14.48 15.23
C GLN A 215 35.71 -15.70 14.64
N CYS A 216 34.80 -15.49 13.68
CA CYS A 216 33.96 -16.55 13.13
C CYS A 216 34.67 -17.43 12.10
N GLU A 217 35.63 -18.25 12.55
CA GLU A 217 36.25 -19.27 11.69
C GLU A 217 35.51 -20.63 11.75
N ASN A 218 34.87 -20.96 12.89
CA ASN A 218 34.29 -22.29 13.15
C ASN A 218 32.77 -22.28 13.47
N LYS A 219 32.05 -23.33 13.04
CA LYS A 219 30.59 -23.47 13.21
C LYS A 219 30.13 -23.54 14.67
N THR A 220 30.82 -24.31 15.52
CA THR A 220 30.46 -24.46 16.94
C THR A 220 30.55 -23.14 17.70
N THR A 221 31.58 -22.35 17.42
CA THR A 221 31.80 -21.03 18.04
C THR A 221 30.70 -20.05 17.64
N TYR A 222 30.27 -20.08 16.39
CA TYR A 222 29.17 -19.25 15.92
C TYR A 222 27.86 -19.56 16.67
N GLU A 223 27.46 -20.83 16.75
CA GLU A 223 26.20 -21.20 17.42
C GLU A 223 26.19 -20.82 18.91
N GLN A 224 27.35 -20.94 19.59
CA GLN A 224 27.49 -20.51 20.98
C GLN A 224 27.32 -18.99 21.12
N ASN A 225 27.96 -18.21 20.25
CA ASN A 225 27.88 -16.76 20.27
C ASN A 225 26.50 -16.25 19.85
N LYS A 226 25.85 -16.92 18.89
CA LYS A 226 24.48 -16.68 18.46
C LYS A 226 23.50 -16.85 19.61
N LYS A 227 23.56 -18.01 20.28
CA LYS A 227 22.73 -18.29 21.46
C LYS A 227 22.91 -17.23 22.54
N ARG A 228 24.15 -16.77 22.76
CA ARG A 228 24.45 -15.73 23.73
C ARG A 228 23.83 -14.39 23.36
N PHE A 229 23.89 -13.99 22.09
CA PHE A 229 23.24 -12.78 21.59
C PHE A 229 21.72 -12.87 21.76
N LEU A 230 21.11 -13.98 21.35
CA LEU A 230 19.66 -14.17 21.48
C LEU A 230 19.21 -14.13 22.95
N ASN A 231 19.96 -14.76 23.86
CA ASN A 231 19.69 -14.66 25.29
C ASN A 231 19.84 -13.23 25.86
N SER A 232 20.66 -12.39 25.23
CA SER A 232 20.83 -11.01 25.69
C SER A 232 19.62 -10.12 25.35
N ILE A 233 18.84 -10.46 24.33
CA ILE A 233 17.64 -9.70 23.90
C ILE A 233 16.72 -9.44 25.09
N GLU A 234 16.29 -10.51 25.78
CA GLU A 234 15.41 -10.42 26.96
C GLU A 234 16.02 -9.53 28.05
N GLY A 235 17.32 -9.69 28.34
CA GLY A 235 18.01 -8.89 29.35
C GLY A 235 18.18 -7.40 29.03
N PHE A 236 18.06 -7.00 27.76
CA PHE A 236 17.99 -5.60 27.33
C PHE A 236 16.55 -5.07 27.35
N LEU A 237 15.61 -5.87 26.84
CA LEU A 237 14.19 -5.49 26.80
C LEU A 237 13.62 -5.32 28.22
N ASP A 238 14.01 -6.15 29.19
CA ASP A 238 13.62 -6.01 30.60
C ASP A 238 14.13 -4.74 31.27
N LYS A 239 15.23 -4.17 30.76
CA LYS A 239 15.86 -2.97 31.34
C LYS A 239 15.25 -1.68 30.81
N ASP A 240 15.14 -1.59 29.49
CA ASP A 240 14.58 -0.45 28.77
C ASP A 240 14.11 -0.97 27.41
N PRO A 241 12.80 -1.27 27.23
CA PRO A 241 12.29 -1.89 26.00
C PRO A 241 12.60 -1.08 24.73
N ILE A 242 12.48 0.25 24.79
CA ILE A 242 12.66 1.14 23.63
C ILE A 242 14.13 1.24 23.25
N LYS A 243 15.02 1.53 24.21
CA LYS A 243 16.45 1.59 23.89
C LYS A 243 17.02 0.21 23.58
N GLY A 244 16.48 -0.82 24.22
CA GLY A 244 16.84 -2.22 24.00
C GLY A 244 16.55 -2.64 22.57
N ILE A 245 15.33 -2.43 22.08
CA ILE A 245 14.95 -2.85 20.72
C ILE A 245 15.74 -2.10 19.64
N LEU A 246 15.97 -0.79 19.82
CA LEU A 246 16.84 0.02 18.95
C LEU A 246 18.26 -0.55 18.87
N LEU A 247 18.85 -0.90 20.01
CA LEU A 247 20.19 -1.46 20.06
C LEU A 247 20.24 -2.86 19.44
N ILE A 248 19.23 -3.69 19.68
CA ILE A 248 19.11 -5.03 19.10
C ILE A 248 19.03 -4.92 17.57
N GLU A 249 18.23 -4.00 17.05
CA GLU A 249 18.11 -3.73 15.62
C GLU A 249 19.46 -3.32 15.00
N GLU A 250 20.15 -2.34 15.61
CA GLU A 250 21.46 -1.88 15.16
C GLU A 250 22.50 -3.01 15.14
N MET A 251 22.58 -3.80 16.22
CA MET A 251 23.56 -4.86 16.35
C MET A 251 23.22 -6.07 15.47
N ALA A 252 21.94 -6.44 15.35
CA ALA A 252 21.50 -7.51 14.46
C ALA A 252 21.75 -7.14 13.00
N ALA A 253 21.45 -5.90 12.59
CA ALA A 253 21.75 -5.41 11.25
C ALA A 253 23.24 -5.46 10.95
N TYR A 254 24.08 -5.04 11.91
CA TYR A 254 25.54 -5.14 11.77
C TYR A 254 26.01 -6.59 11.59
N ILE A 255 25.47 -7.55 12.35
CA ILE A 255 25.80 -8.98 12.23
C ILE A 255 25.41 -9.50 10.85
N VAL A 256 24.18 -9.23 10.40
CA VAL A 256 23.65 -9.67 9.10
C VAL A 256 24.48 -9.10 7.96
N LYS A 257 24.85 -7.82 8.02
CA LYS A 257 25.64 -7.14 6.97
C LYS A 257 27.11 -7.57 6.94
N SER A 258 27.66 -8.02 8.07
CA SER A 258 29.11 -8.28 8.20
C SER A 258 29.48 -9.76 8.22
N ALA A 259 28.51 -10.68 8.34
CA ALA A 259 28.80 -12.11 8.38
C ALA A 259 29.16 -12.67 6.99
N ASP A 260 30.23 -13.46 6.92
CA ASP A 260 30.64 -14.13 5.67
C ASP A 260 29.82 -15.41 5.39
N ASP A 261 29.26 -16.07 6.42
CA ASP A 261 28.51 -17.32 6.27
C ASP A 261 27.00 -17.06 6.03
N LYS A 262 26.65 -17.19 4.75
CA LYS A 262 25.40 -16.79 4.12
C LYS A 262 24.18 -17.56 4.60
N GLN A 263 24.34 -18.83 4.94
CA GLN A 263 23.24 -19.63 5.47
C GLN A 263 22.90 -19.23 6.91
N ARG A 264 23.90 -18.82 7.67
CA ARG A 264 23.70 -18.49 9.07
C ARG A 264 23.06 -17.13 9.26
N ILE A 265 23.18 -16.25 8.27
CA ILE A 265 22.50 -14.94 8.23
C ILE A 265 20.98 -15.11 8.31
N PHE A 266 20.40 -15.97 7.47
CA PHE A 266 18.95 -16.16 7.44
C PHE A 266 18.43 -16.81 8.73
N LEU A 267 19.08 -17.87 9.21
CA LEU A 267 18.67 -18.50 10.48
C LEU A 267 18.74 -17.51 11.65
N PHE A 268 19.81 -16.70 11.70
CA PHE A 268 19.95 -15.67 12.72
C PHE A 268 18.87 -14.58 12.61
N PHE A 269 18.61 -14.08 11.39
CA PHE A 269 17.60 -13.06 11.14
C PHE A 269 16.22 -13.50 11.64
N GLU A 270 15.82 -14.73 11.31
CA GLU A 270 14.56 -15.31 11.75
C GLU A 270 14.50 -15.47 13.28
N GLU A 271 15.55 -16.02 13.89
CA GLU A 271 15.63 -16.25 15.33
C GLU A 271 15.58 -14.93 16.13
N VAL A 272 16.05 -13.80 15.58
CA VAL A 272 15.92 -12.48 16.22
C VAL A 272 14.45 -12.08 16.31
N TYR A 273 13.69 -12.14 15.21
CA TYR A 273 12.25 -11.87 15.22
C TYR A 273 11.49 -12.84 16.13
N GLU A 274 11.84 -14.13 16.12
CA GLU A 274 11.24 -15.13 17.00
C GLU A 274 11.45 -14.77 18.49
N ASN A 275 12.68 -14.40 18.90
CA ASN A 275 12.96 -14.09 20.30
C ASN A 275 12.27 -12.79 20.76
N ILE A 276 12.18 -11.77 19.89
CA ILE A 276 11.41 -10.55 20.18
C ILE A 276 9.93 -10.89 20.36
N TYR A 277 9.34 -11.66 19.43
CA TYR A 277 7.94 -12.07 19.56
C TYR A 277 7.70 -12.89 20.83
N ARG A 278 8.59 -13.86 21.13
CA ARG A 278 8.51 -14.67 22.35
C ARG A 278 8.57 -13.81 23.62
N TYR A 279 9.43 -12.79 23.63
CA TYR A 279 9.52 -11.85 24.76
C TYR A 279 8.20 -11.12 24.99
N VAL A 280 7.67 -10.52 23.92
CA VAL A 280 6.44 -9.75 23.98
C VAL A 280 5.25 -10.66 24.35
N GLU A 281 5.16 -11.84 23.74
CA GLU A 281 4.09 -12.81 24.01
C GLU A 281 4.12 -13.30 25.45
N ASN A 282 5.30 -13.62 26.00
CA ASN A 282 5.44 -14.10 27.38
C ASN A 282 5.11 -13.02 28.42
N ASN A 283 5.45 -11.77 28.13
CA ASN A 283 5.22 -10.65 29.04
C ASN A 283 3.90 -9.91 28.80
N ASN A 284 3.18 -10.25 27.73
CA ASN A 284 1.96 -9.58 27.28
C ASN A 284 2.11 -8.04 27.28
N CYS A 285 3.19 -7.56 26.68
CA CYS A 285 3.55 -6.14 26.64
C CYS A 285 3.55 -5.59 25.21
N HIS A 286 3.57 -4.26 25.08
CA HIS A 286 3.76 -3.57 23.81
C HIS A 286 5.07 -2.77 23.87
N ILE A 287 5.85 -2.78 22.80
CA ILE A 287 7.09 -1.98 22.72
C ILE A 287 6.80 -0.77 21.84
N GLU A 288 6.91 0.42 22.42
CA GLU A 288 6.64 1.71 21.76
C GLU A 288 7.77 2.13 20.79
N HIS A 289 8.15 1.22 19.88
CA HIS A 289 9.10 1.47 18.83
C HIS A 289 8.94 0.46 17.69
N CYS A 290 9.02 0.95 16.44
CA CYS A 290 8.95 0.10 15.26
C CYS A 290 10.26 -0.70 15.09
N PHE A 291 10.17 -2.03 15.03
CA PHE A 291 11.31 -2.89 14.72
C PHE A 291 11.27 -3.34 13.26
N ASP A 292 12.20 -2.86 12.44
CA ASP A 292 12.23 -3.16 11.00
C ASP A 292 13.65 -3.52 10.53
N LEU A 293 14.15 -4.64 11.06
CA LEU A 293 15.43 -5.22 10.61
C LEU A 293 15.42 -5.56 9.10
N TYR A 294 14.24 -5.80 8.54
CA TYR A 294 14.08 -6.18 7.14
C TYR A 294 14.47 -5.05 6.19
N ASP A 295 13.96 -3.83 6.39
CA ASP A 295 14.27 -2.66 5.54
C ASP A 295 15.77 -2.44 5.41
N ASP A 296 16.46 -2.57 6.55
CA ASP A 296 17.88 -2.30 6.69
C ASP A 296 18.78 -3.37 6.07
N CYS A 297 18.27 -4.61 5.96
CA CYS A 297 19.01 -5.79 5.49
C CYS A 297 18.54 -6.34 4.14
N LEU A 298 17.47 -5.78 3.56
CA LEU A 298 16.77 -6.31 2.38
C LEU A 298 17.70 -6.69 1.22
N HIS A 299 18.56 -5.76 0.81
CA HIS A 299 19.47 -5.96 -0.32
C HIS A 299 20.46 -7.11 -0.08
N VAL A 300 20.98 -7.23 1.15
CA VAL A 300 21.90 -8.31 1.53
C VAL A 300 21.17 -9.65 1.51
N LEU A 301 19.95 -9.71 2.06
CA LEU A 301 19.16 -10.94 2.06
C LEU A 301 18.86 -11.39 0.62
N PHE A 302 18.46 -10.51 -0.28
CA PHE A 302 18.16 -10.88 -1.67
C PHE A 302 19.38 -11.41 -2.43
N ASP A 303 20.53 -10.74 -2.31
CA ASP A 303 21.77 -11.19 -2.96
C ASP A 303 22.24 -12.55 -2.44
N GLU A 304 22.04 -12.83 -1.15
CA GLU A 304 22.47 -14.09 -0.53
C GLU A 304 21.49 -15.25 -0.74
N LEU A 305 20.20 -14.98 -0.97
CA LEU A 305 19.19 -16.02 -1.18
C LEU A 305 19.54 -16.95 -2.36
N TYR A 306 20.07 -16.39 -3.46
CA TYR A 306 20.49 -17.13 -4.65
C TYR A 306 21.72 -18.04 -4.43
N ARG A 307 22.48 -17.80 -3.36
CA ARG A 307 23.73 -18.51 -3.05
C ARG A 307 23.50 -19.71 -2.14
N ILE A 308 22.31 -19.86 -1.56
CA ILE A 308 21.97 -20.98 -0.69
C ILE A 308 21.84 -22.27 -1.53
N PRO A 309 22.48 -23.37 -1.14
CA PRO A 309 22.27 -24.67 -1.78
C PRO A 309 20.80 -25.12 -1.68
N PHE A 310 20.24 -25.58 -2.80
CA PHE A 310 18.84 -26.01 -2.90
C PHE A 310 18.39 -27.00 -1.81
N MET A 311 19.27 -27.92 -1.40
CA MET A 311 18.95 -28.92 -0.38
C MET A 311 18.70 -28.30 1.00
N GLU A 312 19.39 -27.19 1.29
CA GLU A 312 19.37 -26.50 2.57
C GLU A 312 18.40 -25.32 2.59
N LEU A 313 18.03 -24.77 1.42
CA LEU A 313 17.16 -23.59 1.28
C LEU A 313 15.93 -23.61 2.20
N LYS A 314 15.14 -24.70 2.22
CA LYS A 314 13.96 -24.79 3.09
C LYS A 314 14.29 -24.74 4.58
N LYS A 315 15.42 -25.33 4.98
CA LYS A 315 15.85 -25.36 6.38
C LYS A 315 16.41 -23.99 6.80
N THR A 316 17.07 -23.31 5.87
CA THR A 316 17.74 -22.03 6.11
C THR A 316 16.77 -20.86 6.08
N CYS A 317 15.72 -20.96 5.26
CA CYS A 317 14.76 -19.90 5.02
C CYS A 317 13.40 -20.52 4.64
N ASP A 318 12.47 -20.61 5.60
CA ASP A 318 11.06 -20.88 5.29
C ASP A 318 10.29 -19.55 5.27
N TRP A 319 9.85 -19.14 4.07
CA TRP A 319 9.14 -17.87 3.90
C TRP A 319 7.90 -17.75 4.79
N LYS A 320 7.31 -18.88 5.22
CA LYS A 320 6.10 -18.89 6.04
C LYS A 320 6.39 -18.52 7.49
N GLU A 321 7.49 -19.02 8.05
CA GLU A 321 7.94 -18.71 9.41
C GLU A 321 8.43 -17.25 9.46
N TYR A 322 9.16 -16.83 8.44
CA TYR A 322 9.54 -15.43 8.22
C TYR A 322 8.35 -14.47 8.23
N ALA A 323 7.37 -14.69 7.34
CA ALA A 323 6.20 -13.82 7.24
C ALA A 323 5.38 -13.82 8.55
N TYR A 324 5.33 -14.95 9.25
CA TYR A 324 4.67 -15.07 10.54
C TYR A 324 5.34 -14.20 11.61
N TYR A 325 6.63 -14.41 11.89
CA TYR A 325 7.30 -13.69 12.97
C TYR A 325 7.43 -12.18 12.69
N ILE A 326 7.71 -11.79 11.45
CA ILE A 326 7.78 -10.37 11.06
C ILE A 326 6.43 -9.68 11.30
N THR A 327 5.33 -10.32 10.88
CA THR A 327 3.98 -9.73 11.08
C THR A 327 3.60 -9.67 12.56
N ARG A 328 3.96 -10.70 13.34
CA ARG A 328 3.70 -10.71 14.78
C ARG A 328 4.48 -9.63 15.51
N VAL A 329 5.78 -9.46 15.22
CA VAL A 329 6.58 -8.37 15.80
C VAL A 329 6.02 -7.00 15.40
N ALA A 330 5.59 -6.81 14.15
CA ALA A 330 5.00 -5.55 13.72
C ALA A 330 3.70 -5.20 14.45
N ILE A 331 2.92 -6.18 14.91
CA ILE A 331 1.72 -5.93 15.73
C ILE A 331 2.11 -5.40 17.11
N TYR A 332 3.19 -5.90 17.70
CA TYR A 332 3.53 -5.61 19.10
C TYR A 332 4.69 -4.62 19.29
N CYS A 333 5.32 -4.18 18.20
CA CYS A 333 6.46 -3.28 18.20
C CYS A 333 6.20 -2.13 17.21
N HIS A 334 5.59 -1.05 17.70
CA HIS A 334 5.39 0.20 16.97
C HIS A 334 5.08 1.36 17.92
N ASP A 335 5.23 2.60 17.46
CA ASP A 335 4.88 3.78 18.25
C ASP A 335 3.38 3.78 18.63
N GLU A 336 3.00 4.26 19.82
CA GLU A 336 1.58 4.33 20.25
C GLU A 336 0.70 5.18 19.32
N LYS A 337 1.31 6.11 18.58
CA LYS A 337 0.60 6.96 17.60
C LYS A 337 0.16 6.18 16.36
N ILE A 338 0.82 5.07 16.09
CA ILE A 338 0.58 4.20 14.94
C ILE A 338 -0.36 3.12 15.43
N SER A 339 -1.44 2.87 14.71
CA SER A 339 -2.30 1.72 15.01
C SER A 339 -1.64 0.40 14.57
N ASP A 340 -1.99 -0.71 15.20
CA ASP A 340 -1.60 -2.06 14.78
C ASP A 340 -1.81 -2.27 13.27
N GLN A 341 -2.93 -1.74 12.75
CA GLN A 341 -3.25 -1.79 11.32
C GLN A 341 -2.23 -1.05 10.45
N GLU A 342 -1.88 0.19 10.81
CA GLU A 342 -0.90 0.98 10.07
C GLU A 342 0.49 0.34 10.11
N SER A 343 0.86 -0.27 11.24
CA SER A 343 2.13 -1.00 11.39
C SER A 343 2.22 -2.20 10.44
N ILE A 344 1.17 -3.04 10.40
CA ILE A 344 1.09 -4.17 9.46
C ILE A 344 1.19 -3.67 8.02
N GLU A 345 0.49 -2.57 7.66
CA GLU A 345 0.49 -2.05 6.29
C GLU A 345 1.88 -1.54 5.83
N LYS A 346 2.73 -1.09 6.77
CA LYS A 346 4.10 -0.63 6.49
C LYS A 346 5.01 -1.77 6.02
N ILE A 347 5.07 -2.87 6.77
CA ILE A 347 5.95 -4.02 6.49
C ILE A 347 5.40 -4.96 5.42
N TYR A 348 4.09 -4.90 5.17
CA TYR A 348 3.38 -5.87 4.33
C TYR A 348 3.95 -6.00 2.90
N LYS A 349 4.31 -4.88 2.26
CA LYS A 349 4.83 -4.90 0.87
C LYS A 349 6.18 -5.59 0.78
N GLN A 350 7.04 -5.34 1.76
CA GLN A 350 8.38 -5.91 1.86
C GLN A 350 8.31 -7.44 1.96
N VAL A 351 7.40 -7.97 2.80
CA VAL A 351 7.19 -9.43 2.93
C VAL A 351 6.66 -10.05 1.63
N ILE A 352 5.75 -9.40 0.91
CA ILE A 352 5.31 -9.88 -0.42
C ILE A 352 6.48 -9.98 -1.41
N TRP A 353 7.38 -9.00 -1.40
CA TRP A 353 8.56 -9.01 -2.26
C TRP A 353 9.49 -10.17 -1.90
N PHE A 354 9.72 -10.42 -0.61
CA PHE A 354 10.47 -11.59 -0.13
C PHE A 354 9.91 -12.90 -0.67
N ILE A 355 8.60 -13.12 -0.50
CA ILE A 355 7.91 -14.35 -0.91
C ILE A 355 8.06 -14.55 -2.42
N SER A 356 7.90 -13.47 -3.19
CA SER A 356 8.04 -13.50 -4.65
C SER A 356 9.46 -13.86 -5.08
N GLU A 357 10.47 -13.29 -4.40
CA GLU A 357 11.89 -13.54 -4.67
C GLU A 357 12.30 -14.96 -4.27
N TYR A 358 11.81 -15.46 -3.14
CA TYR A 358 12.00 -16.84 -2.70
C TYR A 358 11.56 -17.86 -3.77
N VAL A 359 10.41 -17.63 -4.41
CA VAL A 359 9.94 -18.50 -5.50
C VAL A 359 10.78 -18.37 -6.77
N ARG A 360 11.33 -17.19 -7.07
CA ARG A 360 12.29 -17.02 -8.17
C ARG A 360 13.55 -17.84 -7.92
N VAL A 361 14.07 -17.86 -6.71
CA VAL A 361 15.23 -18.70 -6.33
C VAL A 361 14.91 -20.19 -6.48
N LEU A 362 13.73 -20.64 -6.04
CA LEU A 362 13.29 -22.02 -6.27
C LEU A 362 13.28 -22.37 -7.76
N SER A 363 12.77 -21.48 -8.59
CA SER A 363 12.66 -21.66 -10.03
C SER A 363 14.04 -21.64 -10.72
N TYR A 364 14.95 -20.79 -10.24
CA TYR A 364 16.35 -20.78 -10.66
C TYR A 364 17.03 -22.12 -10.39
N HIS A 365 16.88 -22.70 -9.20
CA HIS A 365 17.42 -24.03 -8.91
C HIS A 365 16.77 -25.13 -9.77
N ALA A 366 15.46 -25.04 -10.02
CA ALA A 366 14.77 -25.98 -10.90
C ALA A 366 15.32 -25.94 -12.33
N SER A 367 15.57 -24.73 -12.87
CA SER A 367 16.17 -24.53 -14.19
C SER A 367 17.59 -25.10 -14.29
N ASN A 368 18.30 -25.19 -13.16
CA ASN A 368 19.63 -25.79 -13.02
C ASN A 368 19.58 -27.31 -12.72
N GLY A 369 18.46 -27.97 -12.98
CA GLY A 369 18.32 -29.43 -12.90
C GLY A 369 17.91 -29.99 -11.54
N GLN A 370 17.54 -29.15 -10.57
CA GLN A 370 17.01 -29.62 -9.29
C GLN A 370 15.54 -30.02 -9.39
N SER A 371 15.15 -31.13 -8.75
CA SER A 371 13.75 -31.58 -8.73
C SER A 371 12.95 -30.89 -7.61
N LEU A 372 11.93 -30.12 -7.99
CA LEU A 372 10.99 -29.51 -7.04
C LEU A 372 9.87 -30.49 -6.69
N LYS A 373 10.03 -31.22 -5.57
CA LYS A 373 9.00 -32.13 -5.08
C LYS A 373 7.84 -31.39 -4.42
N LYS A 374 6.61 -31.71 -4.82
CA LYS A 374 5.37 -31.12 -4.30
C LYS A 374 5.21 -31.30 -2.79
N GLU A 375 5.62 -32.43 -2.23
CA GLU A 375 5.50 -32.69 -0.79
C GLU A 375 6.37 -31.73 0.03
N LYS A 376 7.49 -31.28 -0.52
CA LYS A 376 8.43 -30.38 0.18
C LYS A 376 8.08 -28.90 -0.05
N TRP A 377 7.78 -28.51 -1.28
CA TRP A 377 7.65 -27.09 -1.67
C TRP A 377 6.21 -26.66 -1.99
N GLY A 378 5.28 -27.60 -1.99
CA GLY A 378 3.86 -27.32 -2.12
C GLY A 378 3.32 -26.47 -0.97
N TYR A 379 2.25 -25.76 -1.27
CA TYR A 379 1.47 -25.02 -0.31
C TYR A 379 0.84 -25.95 0.73
N ARG A 380 0.76 -25.43 1.95
CA ARG A 380 0.11 -26.03 3.13
C ARG A 380 -0.42 -24.86 3.95
N LYS A 381 -1.66 -24.95 4.45
CA LYS A 381 -2.23 -23.97 5.40
C LYS A 381 -1.47 -24.07 6.73
N ILE A 382 -1.07 -22.93 7.32
CA ILE A 382 -0.23 -22.93 8.53
C ILE A 382 -0.75 -21.98 9.61
N TRP A 383 -1.14 -20.75 9.24
CA TRP A 383 -1.44 -19.73 10.25
C TRP A 383 -2.83 -19.91 10.85
N GLN A 384 -2.88 -19.82 12.18
CA GLN A 384 -4.09 -19.74 12.98
C GLN A 384 -4.20 -18.33 13.57
N ASP A 385 -5.43 -17.85 13.73
CA ASP A 385 -5.76 -16.51 14.26
C ASP A 385 -5.59 -16.41 15.79
N GLU A 386 -4.88 -17.35 16.41
CA GLU A 386 -4.67 -17.33 17.86
C GLU A 386 -3.89 -16.06 18.27
N LYS A 387 -4.39 -15.37 19.30
CA LYS A 387 -3.78 -14.19 19.95
C LYS A 387 -3.56 -12.98 19.04
N ILE A 388 -4.42 -12.73 18.05
CA ILE A 388 -4.44 -11.47 17.30
C ILE A 388 -5.39 -10.48 17.99
N PRO A 389 -4.99 -9.22 18.24
CA PRO A 389 -5.90 -8.18 18.72
C PRO A 389 -7.13 -8.02 17.82
N GLU A 390 -8.33 -7.91 18.40
CA GLU A 390 -9.59 -7.96 17.64
C GLU A 390 -9.73 -6.78 16.66
N ASP A 391 -9.16 -5.63 17.01
CA ASP A 391 -9.11 -4.41 16.20
C ASP A 391 -8.21 -4.51 14.97
N CYS A 392 -7.20 -5.38 14.97
CA CYS A 392 -6.33 -5.61 13.81
C CYS A 392 -6.57 -6.97 13.12
N LYS A 393 -7.58 -7.73 13.55
CA LYS A 393 -7.87 -9.05 13.00
C LYS A 393 -8.28 -9.03 11.53
N ASP A 394 -9.03 -8.02 11.11
CA ASP A 394 -9.48 -7.86 9.72
C ASP A 394 -8.29 -7.59 8.77
N ILE A 395 -7.41 -6.65 9.15
CA ILE A 395 -6.20 -6.34 8.39
C ILE A 395 -5.24 -7.53 8.35
N TYR A 396 -5.04 -8.22 9.48
CA TYR A 396 -4.19 -9.40 9.56
C TYR A 396 -4.69 -10.50 8.63
N ASN A 397 -5.98 -10.84 8.70
CA ASN A 397 -6.59 -11.85 7.84
C ASN A 397 -6.44 -11.52 6.35
N ARG A 398 -6.67 -10.26 5.99
CA ARG A 398 -6.46 -9.76 4.63
C ARG A 398 -5.01 -9.96 4.18
N VAL A 399 -4.04 -9.51 4.97
CA VAL A 399 -2.61 -9.59 4.66
C VAL A 399 -2.11 -11.03 4.54
N MET A 400 -2.58 -11.93 5.43
CA MET A 400 -2.26 -13.35 5.35
C MET A 400 -2.76 -14.00 4.05
N GLY A 401 -4.00 -13.68 3.63
CA GLY A 401 -4.52 -14.12 2.33
C GLY A 401 -3.67 -13.62 1.16
N GLU A 402 -3.18 -12.38 1.24
CA GLU A 402 -2.31 -11.80 0.21
C GLU A 402 -0.90 -12.40 0.17
N TYR A 403 -0.29 -12.74 1.31
CA TYR A 403 1.00 -13.45 1.35
C TYR A 403 0.92 -14.82 0.69
N GLN A 404 -0.15 -15.56 0.98
CA GLN A 404 -0.40 -16.86 0.35
C GLN A 404 -0.63 -16.68 -1.17
N PHE A 405 -1.39 -15.66 -1.55
CA PHE A 405 -1.58 -15.35 -2.96
C PHE A 405 -0.27 -14.95 -3.66
N ALA A 406 0.61 -14.19 -3.00
CA ALA A 406 1.92 -13.82 -3.55
C ALA A 406 2.77 -15.06 -3.86
N TYR A 407 2.77 -16.07 -2.98
CA TYR A 407 3.44 -17.34 -3.24
C TYR A 407 2.82 -18.06 -4.46
N PHE A 408 1.48 -18.14 -4.53
CA PHE A 408 0.79 -18.75 -5.67
C PHE A 408 1.09 -18.03 -7.00
N ALA A 409 0.96 -16.71 -7.02
CA ALA A 409 1.16 -15.89 -8.21
C ALA A 409 2.61 -15.98 -8.69
N ALA A 410 3.58 -16.00 -7.77
CA ALA A 410 4.99 -16.17 -8.09
C ALA A 410 5.29 -17.57 -8.67
N LEU A 411 4.64 -18.64 -8.19
CA LEU A 411 4.79 -19.99 -8.77
C LEU A 411 4.33 -19.99 -10.23
N LEU A 412 3.16 -19.44 -10.52
CA LEU A 412 2.65 -19.32 -11.89
C LEU A 412 3.50 -18.41 -12.77
N LYS A 413 4.01 -17.31 -12.24
CA LYS A 413 4.88 -16.37 -12.98
C LYS A 413 6.20 -17.01 -13.41
N ASN A 414 6.71 -17.96 -12.62
CA ASN A 414 7.95 -18.67 -12.89
C ASN A 414 7.74 -20.11 -13.42
N SER A 415 6.58 -20.38 -14.06
CA SER A 415 6.25 -21.68 -14.68
C SER A 415 6.25 -22.90 -13.73
N GLN A 416 6.15 -22.71 -12.42
CA GLN A 416 6.11 -23.81 -11.43
C GLN A 416 4.68 -24.32 -11.20
N GLY A 417 3.97 -24.67 -12.28
CA GLY A 417 2.56 -25.08 -12.25
C GLY A 417 2.28 -26.31 -11.38
N GLU A 418 3.18 -27.31 -11.41
CA GLU A 418 3.05 -28.53 -10.60
C GLU A 418 2.97 -28.21 -9.09
N LEU A 419 3.83 -27.31 -8.61
CA LEU A 419 3.78 -26.84 -7.23
C LEU A 419 2.51 -26.03 -6.96
N ALA A 420 2.09 -25.16 -7.87
CA ALA A 420 0.86 -24.39 -7.71
C ALA A 420 -0.39 -25.30 -7.57
N THR A 421 -0.37 -26.52 -8.12
CA THR A 421 -1.46 -27.49 -7.94
C THR A 421 -1.60 -28.02 -6.50
N SER A 422 -0.67 -27.72 -5.59
CA SER A 422 -0.83 -28.01 -4.16
C SER A 422 -1.94 -27.21 -3.50
N TYR A 423 -2.28 -26.02 -4.03
CA TYR A 423 -3.43 -25.25 -3.57
C TYR A 423 -4.74 -26.02 -3.82
N VAL A 424 -4.83 -26.75 -4.94
CA VAL A 424 -5.98 -27.61 -5.22
C VAL A 424 -6.18 -28.61 -4.09
N GLU A 425 -5.11 -29.28 -3.63
CA GLU A 425 -5.19 -30.31 -2.60
C GLU A 425 -5.56 -29.75 -1.22
N VAL A 426 -5.08 -28.54 -0.89
CA VAL A 426 -5.42 -27.87 0.38
C VAL A 426 -6.89 -27.43 0.39
N TYR A 427 -7.42 -26.99 -0.75
CA TYR A 427 -8.78 -26.48 -0.89
C TYR A 427 -9.78 -27.50 -1.46
N ASP A 428 -9.34 -28.73 -1.74
CA ASP A 428 -10.18 -29.93 -1.96
C ASP A 428 -10.74 -30.45 -0.62
N TYR A 429 -11.16 -29.53 0.24
CA TYR A 429 -11.69 -29.77 1.58
C TYR A 429 -13.11 -29.20 1.68
N ASN A 430 -14.04 -29.95 2.29
CA ASN A 430 -15.44 -29.54 2.39
C ASN A 430 -15.65 -28.50 3.51
N PRO A 431 -16.04 -27.26 3.21
CA PRO A 431 -16.28 -26.19 4.21
C PRO A 431 -17.38 -26.52 5.24
N MET A 432 -18.20 -27.57 5.05
CA MET A 432 -19.20 -28.00 6.05
C MET A 432 -18.66 -28.33 7.45
N TYR A 433 -17.34 -28.50 7.62
CA TYR A 433 -16.74 -29.01 8.85
C TYR A 433 -15.85 -27.99 9.60
N TYR A 434 -15.65 -26.78 9.08
CA TYR A 434 -14.71 -25.80 9.63
C TYR A 434 -15.28 -24.38 9.58
N GLU A 435 -14.80 -23.51 10.47
CA GLU A 435 -15.12 -22.09 10.43
C GLU A 435 -14.48 -21.43 9.20
N VAL A 436 -15.26 -20.62 8.49
CA VAL A 436 -14.82 -19.93 7.28
C VAL A 436 -14.12 -18.63 7.67
N GLU A 437 -12.84 -18.52 7.33
CA GLU A 437 -12.04 -17.31 7.52
C GLU A 437 -12.07 -16.42 6.26
N TYR A 438 -12.06 -15.09 6.45
CA TYR A 438 -12.02 -14.12 5.36
C TYR A 438 -10.78 -14.29 4.47
N SER A 439 -9.62 -14.60 5.07
CA SER A 439 -8.35 -14.84 4.38
C SER A 439 -8.47 -15.92 3.30
N ASN A 440 -9.24 -16.99 3.57
CA ASN A 440 -9.48 -18.08 2.61
C ASN A 440 -10.42 -17.65 1.48
N ILE A 441 -11.49 -16.89 1.78
CA ILE A 441 -12.40 -16.34 0.78
C ILE A 441 -11.62 -15.44 -0.19
N LEU A 442 -10.84 -14.52 0.36
CA LEU A 442 -10.01 -13.61 -0.43
C LEU A 442 -9.01 -14.38 -1.28
N LEU A 443 -8.25 -15.31 -0.69
CA LEU A 443 -7.25 -16.10 -1.42
C LEU A 443 -7.84 -16.89 -2.58
N VAL A 444 -8.93 -17.64 -2.36
CA VAL A 444 -9.54 -18.45 -3.43
C VAL A 444 -10.08 -17.55 -4.55
N SER A 445 -10.68 -16.42 -4.20
CA SER A 445 -11.13 -15.42 -5.18
C SER A 445 -9.98 -14.91 -6.04
N LEU A 446 -8.85 -14.56 -5.41
CA LEU A 446 -7.65 -14.07 -6.09
C LEU A 446 -7.04 -15.13 -7.01
N ILE A 447 -6.94 -16.38 -6.54
CA ILE A 447 -6.43 -17.51 -7.33
C ILE A 447 -7.28 -17.71 -8.59
N LEU A 448 -8.60 -17.77 -8.45
CA LEU A 448 -9.52 -17.98 -9.56
C LEU A 448 -9.45 -16.82 -10.57
N CYS A 449 -9.49 -15.57 -10.09
CA CYS A 449 -9.40 -14.39 -10.95
C CYS A 449 -8.08 -14.34 -11.72
N TYR A 450 -6.95 -14.59 -11.05
CA TYR A 450 -5.62 -14.52 -11.66
C TYR A 450 -5.36 -15.69 -12.62
N ALA A 451 -5.77 -16.90 -12.25
CA ALA A 451 -5.67 -18.04 -13.15
C ALA A 451 -6.53 -17.86 -14.41
N TYR A 452 -7.75 -17.31 -14.30
CA TYR A 452 -8.59 -16.97 -15.45
C TYR A 452 -7.99 -15.88 -16.33
N TYR A 453 -7.45 -14.83 -15.71
CA TYR A 453 -6.72 -13.77 -16.41
C TYR A 453 -5.60 -14.35 -17.29
N LEU A 454 -4.73 -15.17 -16.72
CA LEU A 454 -3.61 -15.79 -17.45
C LEU A 454 -4.07 -16.87 -18.44
N ALA A 455 -5.08 -17.67 -18.10
CA ALA A 455 -5.50 -18.79 -18.94
C ALA A 455 -6.23 -18.33 -20.22
N GLU A 456 -7.16 -17.38 -20.09
CA GLU A 456 -8.17 -17.10 -21.12
C GLU A 456 -8.16 -15.66 -21.65
N ARG A 457 -7.60 -14.69 -20.91
CA ARG A 457 -7.78 -13.27 -21.23
C ARG A 457 -6.51 -12.59 -21.72
N GLU A 458 -5.38 -12.86 -21.09
CA GLU A 458 -4.12 -12.24 -21.48
C GLU A 458 -3.66 -12.73 -22.85
N SER A 459 -2.97 -11.88 -23.62
CA SER A 459 -2.48 -12.19 -24.96
C SER A 459 -1.23 -13.06 -24.92
N ASP A 460 -1.09 -13.98 -25.89
CA ASP A 460 0.11 -14.81 -26.10
C ASP A 460 1.40 -13.98 -26.31
N ILE A 461 1.28 -12.69 -26.60
CA ILE A 461 2.41 -11.77 -26.70
C ILE A 461 3.09 -11.54 -25.34
N TYR A 462 2.33 -11.55 -24.25
CA TYR A 462 2.80 -11.16 -22.92
C TYR A 462 2.96 -12.35 -21.97
N ILE A 463 2.35 -13.49 -22.28
CA ILE A 463 2.47 -14.72 -21.48
C ILE A 463 2.98 -15.88 -22.33
N SER A 464 3.95 -16.61 -21.80
CA SER A 464 4.48 -17.82 -22.45
C SER A 464 3.44 -18.95 -22.46
N ASP A 465 3.49 -19.81 -23.48
CA ASP A 465 2.64 -21.00 -23.61
C ASP A 465 2.63 -21.89 -22.36
N GLU A 466 3.78 -22.07 -21.72
CA GLU A 466 3.93 -22.86 -20.50
C GLU A 466 3.15 -22.27 -19.32
N ARG A 467 3.30 -20.96 -19.05
CA ARG A 467 2.53 -20.24 -18.03
C ARG A 467 1.02 -20.34 -18.29
N ARG A 468 0.59 -20.16 -19.54
CA ARG A 468 -0.83 -20.32 -19.91
C ARG A 468 -1.33 -21.73 -19.64
N LYS A 469 -0.55 -22.74 -20.05
CA LYS A 469 -0.88 -24.16 -19.83
C LYS A 469 -1.00 -24.47 -18.33
N ASN A 470 -0.08 -23.97 -17.52
CA ASN A 470 -0.11 -24.15 -16.06
C ASN A 470 -1.36 -23.50 -15.44
N ALA A 471 -1.72 -22.28 -15.85
CA ALA A 471 -2.95 -21.63 -15.39
C ALA A 471 -4.21 -22.42 -15.79
N LYS A 472 -4.27 -22.93 -17.03
CA LYS A 472 -5.37 -23.80 -17.50
C LYS A 472 -5.47 -25.09 -16.70
N GLU A 473 -4.34 -25.74 -16.43
CA GLU A 473 -4.31 -26.98 -15.63
C GLU A 473 -4.86 -26.76 -14.21
N ILE A 474 -4.52 -25.62 -13.59
CA ILE A 474 -5.08 -25.26 -12.27
C ILE A 474 -6.58 -25.11 -12.35
N LEU A 475 -7.11 -24.35 -13.32
CA LEU A 475 -8.56 -24.17 -13.48
C LEU A 475 -9.28 -25.51 -13.70
N ILE A 476 -8.72 -26.39 -14.53
CA ILE A 476 -9.26 -27.75 -14.76
C ILE A 476 -9.31 -28.53 -13.45
N LYS A 477 -8.22 -28.56 -12.67
CA LYS A 477 -8.18 -29.27 -11.39
C LYS A 477 -9.13 -28.67 -10.35
N PHE A 478 -9.25 -27.34 -10.28
CA PHE A 478 -10.24 -26.66 -9.43
C PHE A 478 -11.67 -27.07 -9.79
N LYS A 479 -11.96 -27.18 -11.08
CA LYS A 479 -13.25 -27.63 -11.62
C LYS A 479 -13.52 -29.10 -11.31
N GLU A 480 -12.54 -29.99 -11.51
CA GLU A 480 -12.65 -31.43 -11.19
C GLU A 480 -12.93 -31.67 -9.70
N LYS A 481 -12.29 -30.89 -8.83
CA LYS A 481 -12.45 -30.95 -7.37
C LYS A 481 -13.61 -30.12 -6.82
N LYS A 482 -14.38 -29.43 -7.68
CA LYS A 482 -15.52 -28.58 -7.29
C LYS A 482 -15.16 -27.52 -6.24
N ILE A 483 -13.96 -26.94 -6.34
CA ILE A 483 -13.49 -25.91 -5.41
C ILE A 483 -14.32 -24.64 -5.55
N PHE A 484 -14.74 -24.29 -6.76
CA PHE A 484 -15.62 -23.13 -6.98
C PHE A 484 -16.96 -23.27 -6.24
N ASP A 485 -17.57 -24.44 -6.27
CA ASP A 485 -18.83 -24.71 -5.56
C ASP A 485 -18.64 -24.59 -4.04
N SER A 486 -17.51 -25.08 -3.52
CA SER A 486 -17.14 -24.96 -2.10
C SER A 486 -16.83 -23.51 -1.69
N PHE A 487 -16.23 -22.74 -2.59
CA PHE A 487 -16.00 -21.31 -2.41
C PHE A 487 -17.31 -20.52 -2.33
N LEU A 488 -18.27 -20.79 -3.23
CA LEU A 488 -19.60 -20.19 -3.17
C LEU A 488 -20.32 -20.50 -1.86
N TYR A 489 -20.20 -21.74 -1.35
CA TYR A 489 -20.72 -22.10 -0.04
C TYR A 489 -20.01 -21.36 1.12
N SER A 490 -18.70 -21.13 0.98
CA SER A 490 -17.94 -20.38 1.99
C SER A 490 -18.40 -18.92 2.08
N LEU A 491 -18.81 -18.31 0.97
CA LEU A 491 -19.36 -16.95 0.94
C LEU A 491 -20.67 -16.83 1.73
N ILE A 492 -21.54 -17.85 1.72
CA ILE A 492 -22.82 -17.81 2.45
C ILE A 492 -22.67 -18.13 3.94
N GLU A 493 -21.73 -19.01 4.31
CA GLU A 493 -21.49 -19.38 5.71
C GLU A 493 -20.63 -18.36 6.47
N TYR A 494 -19.97 -17.44 5.76
CA TYR A 494 -19.12 -16.44 6.40
C TYR A 494 -19.94 -15.48 7.27
N LYS A 495 -19.61 -15.43 8.56
CA LYS A 495 -20.35 -14.61 9.55
C LYS A 495 -19.95 -13.13 9.55
N GLY A 496 -18.81 -12.79 8.96
CA GLY A 496 -18.31 -11.41 8.91
C GLY A 496 -18.85 -10.61 7.73
N SER A 497 -18.31 -9.40 7.52
CA SER A 497 -18.73 -8.55 6.41
C SER A 497 -17.97 -8.86 5.11
N LEU A 498 -18.68 -9.00 4.00
CA LEU A 498 -18.09 -9.13 2.66
C LEU A 498 -17.95 -7.78 1.92
N ASN A 499 -18.30 -6.66 2.56
CA ASN A 499 -18.37 -5.35 1.91
C ASN A 499 -17.05 -4.90 1.27
N ASP A 500 -15.92 -5.31 1.85
CA ASP A 500 -14.59 -4.92 1.39
C ASP A 500 -13.99 -5.88 0.35
N LEU A 501 -14.64 -7.02 0.08
CA LEU A 501 -14.13 -8.07 -0.81
C LEU A 501 -13.84 -7.54 -2.22
N TYR A 502 -14.72 -6.71 -2.79
CA TYR A 502 -14.52 -6.10 -4.11
C TYR A 502 -13.23 -5.26 -4.15
N ARG A 503 -13.07 -4.38 -3.15
CA ARG A 503 -11.93 -3.46 -3.06
C ARG A 503 -10.63 -4.24 -2.82
N ASP A 504 -10.66 -5.24 -1.96
CA ASP A 504 -9.49 -6.04 -1.61
C ASP A 504 -9.02 -6.88 -2.80
N ILE A 505 -9.93 -7.54 -3.53
CA ILE A 505 -9.57 -8.27 -4.76
C ILE A 505 -8.99 -7.30 -5.79
N TYR A 506 -9.68 -6.18 -6.06
CA TYR A 506 -9.22 -5.18 -7.03
C TYR A 506 -7.80 -4.68 -6.73
N ARG A 507 -7.57 -4.24 -5.48
CA ARG A 507 -6.28 -3.71 -5.00
C ARG A 507 -5.14 -4.71 -5.20
N VAL A 508 -5.42 -5.99 -4.96
CA VAL A 508 -4.41 -7.02 -5.15
C VAL A 508 -4.18 -7.26 -6.63
N MET A 509 -5.23 -7.52 -7.41
CA MET A 509 -5.15 -7.87 -8.82
C MET A 509 -4.45 -6.79 -9.65
N ASP A 510 -4.69 -5.51 -9.38
CA ASP A 510 -4.08 -4.39 -10.09
C ASP A 510 -2.53 -4.45 -10.11
N ARG A 511 -1.91 -5.03 -9.07
CA ARG A 511 -0.45 -5.18 -8.98
C ARG A 511 0.13 -6.34 -9.80
N TYR A 512 -0.72 -7.20 -10.34
CA TYR A 512 -0.33 -8.40 -11.08
C TYR A 512 -0.63 -8.31 -12.59
N GLU A 513 -0.90 -7.10 -13.12
CA GLU A 513 -0.98 -6.86 -14.57
C GLU A 513 0.33 -7.26 -15.26
N GLU A 514 0.24 -8.04 -16.33
CA GLU A 514 1.40 -8.44 -17.12
C GLU A 514 1.89 -7.27 -17.98
N VAL A 515 3.10 -6.81 -17.70
CA VAL A 515 3.77 -5.73 -18.43
C VAL A 515 4.80 -6.30 -19.42
N PRO A 516 4.87 -5.76 -20.65
CA PRO A 516 5.88 -6.18 -21.62
C PRO A 516 7.31 -5.93 -21.16
N ALA A 517 8.15 -6.96 -21.28
CA ALA A 517 9.58 -6.88 -20.93
C ALA A 517 10.39 -5.89 -21.79
N ASN A 518 9.89 -5.52 -22.97
CA ASN A 518 10.56 -4.63 -23.93
C ASN A 518 10.09 -3.16 -23.85
N GLY A 519 9.34 -2.79 -22.81
CA GLY A 519 8.88 -1.41 -22.60
C GLY A 519 7.86 -0.93 -23.62
N LYS A 520 7.23 -1.83 -24.37
CA LYS A 520 6.13 -1.49 -25.28
C LYS A 520 4.91 -0.99 -24.50
N VAL A 521 4.12 -0.14 -25.15
CA VAL A 521 2.83 0.29 -24.59
C VAL A 521 1.82 -0.85 -24.73
N LYS A 522 1.14 -1.16 -23.62
CA LYS A 522 0.05 -2.13 -23.56
C LYS A 522 -1.16 -1.46 -22.91
N THR A 523 -2.35 -1.74 -23.42
CA THR A 523 -3.60 -1.44 -22.71
C THR A 523 -3.77 -2.44 -21.57
N CYS A 524 -3.76 -1.97 -20.33
CA CYS A 524 -4.01 -2.82 -19.16
C CYS A 524 -5.44 -3.38 -19.22
N ILE A 525 -5.58 -4.69 -18.99
CA ILE A 525 -6.89 -5.37 -19.09
C ILE A 525 -7.35 -5.97 -17.76
N ILE A 526 -6.48 -6.04 -16.74
CA ILE A 526 -6.78 -6.74 -15.48
C ILE A 526 -7.97 -6.12 -14.75
N ASP A 527 -8.16 -4.80 -14.84
CA ASP A 527 -9.32 -4.12 -14.25
C ASP A 527 -10.65 -4.63 -14.87
N ASN A 528 -10.71 -4.69 -16.20
CA ASN A 528 -11.89 -5.21 -16.90
C ASN A 528 -12.09 -6.71 -16.63
N VAL A 529 -11.01 -7.49 -16.56
CA VAL A 529 -11.08 -8.92 -16.24
C VAL A 529 -11.58 -9.15 -14.81
N PHE A 530 -11.12 -8.35 -13.86
CA PHE A 530 -11.59 -8.36 -12.48
C PHE A 530 -13.07 -7.99 -12.39
N LYS A 531 -13.51 -6.92 -13.07
CA LYS A 531 -14.92 -6.50 -13.09
C LYS A 531 -15.82 -7.60 -13.67
N ASP A 532 -15.39 -8.22 -14.77
CA ASP A 532 -16.08 -9.36 -15.37
C ASP A 532 -16.18 -10.55 -14.40
N TYR A 533 -15.06 -10.89 -13.75
CA TYR A 533 -14.99 -11.97 -12.78
C TYR A 533 -15.85 -11.72 -11.54
N PHE A 534 -15.80 -10.51 -10.97
CA PHE A 534 -16.59 -10.18 -9.78
C PHE A 534 -18.09 -10.17 -10.10
N LEU A 535 -18.48 -9.60 -11.25
CA LEU A 535 -19.87 -9.67 -11.71
C LEU A 535 -20.31 -11.13 -11.89
N PHE A 536 -19.45 -11.97 -12.48
CA PHE A 536 -19.71 -13.39 -12.63
C PHE A 536 -19.98 -14.08 -11.27
N ILE A 537 -19.11 -13.94 -10.27
CA ILE A 537 -19.33 -14.57 -8.96
C ILE A 537 -20.60 -14.02 -8.30
N ALA A 538 -20.89 -12.73 -8.44
CA ALA A 538 -22.07 -12.10 -7.86
C ALA A 538 -23.37 -12.62 -8.49
N LEU A 539 -23.40 -12.80 -9.82
CA LEU A 539 -24.53 -13.37 -10.55
C LEU A 539 -24.76 -14.83 -10.16
N ILE A 540 -23.71 -15.65 -10.12
CA ILE A 540 -23.84 -17.06 -9.73
C ILE A 540 -24.29 -17.17 -8.27
N PHE A 541 -23.72 -16.37 -7.37
CA PHE A 541 -24.11 -16.37 -5.97
C PHE A 541 -25.59 -16.02 -5.78
N SER A 542 -26.08 -14.97 -6.44
CA SER A 542 -27.51 -14.60 -6.43
C SER A 542 -28.38 -15.68 -7.07
N GLY A 543 -27.95 -16.27 -8.20
CA GLY A 543 -28.70 -17.32 -8.88
C GLY A 543 -28.84 -18.62 -8.08
N VAL A 544 -27.81 -19.00 -7.33
CA VAL A 544 -27.77 -20.23 -6.51
C VAL A 544 -28.47 -20.02 -5.15
N TYR A 545 -28.12 -18.96 -4.41
CA TYR A 545 -28.56 -18.77 -3.02
C TYR A 545 -29.70 -17.77 -2.86
N ARG A 546 -30.13 -17.08 -3.93
CA ARG A 546 -31.10 -15.98 -3.89
C ARG A 546 -30.67 -14.84 -2.96
N ASP A 547 -29.37 -14.62 -2.88
CA ASP A 547 -28.75 -13.55 -2.09
C ASP A 547 -28.04 -12.54 -3.01
N ASP A 548 -28.51 -11.29 -2.97
CA ASP A 548 -28.02 -10.21 -3.82
C ASP A 548 -26.90 -9.38 -3.19
N THR A 549 -26.34 -9.80 -2.06
CA THR A 549 -25.32 -9.04 -1.31
C THR A 549 -24.12 -8.69 -2.19
N LEU A 550 -23.59 -9.65 -2.94
CA LEU A 550 -22.46 -9.40 -3.86
C LEU A 550 -22.84 -8.52 -5.05
N LEU A 551 -24.07 -8.62 -5.57
CA LEU A 551 -24.56 -7.75 -6.65
C LEU A 551 -24.67 -6.30 -6.17
N LYS A 552 -25.19 -6.08 -4.96
CA LYS A 552 -25.26 -4.76 -4.33
C LYS A 552 -23.86 -4.17 -4.10
N ILE A 553 -22.90 -4.99 -3.66
CA ILE A 553 -21.49 -4.57 -3.55
C ILE A 553 -20.95 -4.16 -4.93
N TYR A 554 -21.17 -4.97 -5.96
CA TYR A 554 -20.72 -4.65 -7.32
C TYR A 554 -21.31 -3.33 -7.83
N MET A 555 -22.62 -3.09 -7.64
CA MET A 555 -23.32 -1.87 -8.03
C MET A 555 -22.87 -0.62 -7.26
N LYS A 556 -22.51 -0.77 -5.98
CA LYS A 556 -21.96 0.33 -5.19
C LYS A 556 -20.63 0.83 -5.76
N HIS A 557 -19.82 -0.06 -6.31
CA HIS A 557 -18.52 0.27 -6.91
C HIS A 557 -18.58 0.59 -8.41
N ASN A 558 -19.63 0.16 -9.10
CA ASN A 558 -19.82 0.36 -10.54
C ASN A 558 -21.15 1.08 -10.77
N ARG A 559 -21.08 2.34 -11.21
CA ARG A 559 -22.23 3.22 -11.55
C ARG A 559 -23.47 2.45 -11.99
N SER A 560 -24.45 2.34 -11.08
CA SER A 560 -25.59 1.43 -11.23
C SER A 560 -26.45 1.76 -12.46
N GLU A 561 -26.53 3.04 -12.81
CA GLU A 561 -27.20 3.57 -14.00
C GLU A 561 -26.56 3.07 -15.30
N ALA A 562 -25.22 3.04 -15.35
CA ALA A 562 -24.48 2.61 -16.53
C ALA A 562 -24.61 1.10 -16.75
N LEU A 563 -24.76 0.33 -15.67
CA LEU A 563 -24.94 -1.12 -15.73
C LEU A 563 -26.27 -1.49 -16.41
N PHE A 564 -27.36 -0.79 -16.09
CA PHE A 564 -28.65 -1.08 -16.72
C PHE A 564 -28.64 -0.72 -18.22
N LYS A 565 -28.00 0.39 -18.61
CA LYS A 565 -27.82 0.72 -20.03
C LYS A 565 -26.94 -0.30 -20.77
N ALA A 566 -25.87 -0.76 -20.12
CA ALA A 566 -24.92 -1.69 -20.73
C ALA A 566 -25.48 -3.11 -20.88
N TYR A 567 -26.30 -3.55 -19.91
CA TYR A 567 -26.73 -4.94 -19.81
C TYR A 567 -28.24 -5.15 -20.03
N GLY A 568 -29.03 -4.08 -20.08
CA GLY A 568 -30.44 -4.12 -20.46
C GLY A 568 -30.65 -4.27 -21.97
N GLY A 569 -31.81 -4.77 -22.38
CA GLY A 569 -32.21 -4.87 -23.78
C GLY A 569 -31.26 -5.73 -24.63
N ILE A 570 -30.63 -5.13 -25.65
CA ILE A 570 -29.75 -5.82 -26.62
C ILE A 570 -28.47 -6.36 -25.94
N GLY A 571 -28.02 -5.77 -24.83
CA GLY A 571 -26.84 -6.21 -24.08
C GLY A 571 -27.05 -7.49 -23.26
N ALA A 572 -28.29 -7.92 -23.08
CA ALA A 572 -28.69 -9.04 -22.23
C ALA A 572 -28.05 -10.36 -22.66
N GLU A 573 -28.24 -10.74 -23.92
CA GLU A 573 -27.79 -12.02 -24.46
C GLU A 573 -26.26 -12.08 -24.51
N ASN A 574 -25.61 -10.97 -24.86
CA ASN A 574 -24.14 -10.86 -24.84
C ASN A 574 -23.57 -11.07 -23.42
N LEU A 575 -24.22 -10.49 -22.40
CA LEU A 575 -23.80 -10.68 -21.01
C LEU A 575 -23.98 -12.14 -20.59
N LYS A 576 -25.14 -12.75 -20.85
CA LYS A 576 -25.40 -14.15 -20.50
C LYS A 576 -24.41 -15.09 -21.17
N GLU A 577 -24.15 -14.92 -22.47
CA GLU A 577 -23.16 -15.73 -23.20
C GLU A 577 -21.75 -15.58 -22.61
N LYS A 578 -21.36 -14.35 -22.27
CA LYS A 578 -20.09 -14.06 -21.61
C LYS A 578 -20.00 -14.76 -20.24
N MET A 579 -21.06 -14.69 -19.43
CA MET A 579 -21.11 -15.34 -18.12
C MET A 579 -21.11 -16.87 -18.23
N CYS A 580 -21.76 -17.45 -19.24
CA CYS A 580 -21.67 -18.88 -19.56
C CYS A 580 -20.23 -19.28 -19.92
N THR A 581 -19.54 -18.46 -20.72
CA THR A 581 -18.14 -18.70 -21.08
C THR A 581 -17.23 -18.69 -19.85
N ILE A 582 -17.42 -17.70 -18.95
CA ILE A 582 -16.67 -17.64 -17.68
C ILE A 582 -17.02 -18.84 -16.80
N TYR A 583 -18.29 -19.22 -16.72
CA TYR A 583 -18.74 -20.39 -15.98
C TYR A 583 -18.03 -21.67 -16.44
N ASP A 584 -17.87 -21.84 -17.75
CA ASP A 584 -17.22 -23.03 -18.32
C ASP A 584 -15.76 -23.18 -17.88
N CYS A 585 -15.09 -22.08 -17.53
CA CYS A 585 -13.73 -22.10 -16.96
C CYS A 585 -13.69 -22.60 -15.50
N PHE A 586 -14.72 -22.33 -14.70
CA PHE A 586 -14.69 -22.54 -13.24
C PHE A 586 -15.61 -23.64 -12.73
N GLY A 587 -16.85 -23.66 -13.22
CA GLY A 587 -17.94 -24.44 -12.65
C GLY A 587 -17.82 -25.92 -12.94
N SER A 588 -18.16 -26.75 -11.95
CA SER A 588 -18.47 -28.15 -12.21
C SER A 588 -19.69 -28.23 -13.15
N LYS A 589 -19.91 -29.32 -13.89
CA LYS A 589 -21.08 -29.49 -14.77
C LYS A 589 -22.38 -29.42 -13.94
N LEU A 590 -22.87 -28.21 -13.64
CA LEU A 590 -24.21 -28.00 -13.11
C LEU A 590 -25.18 -28.30 -14.26
N LYS A 591 -26.16 -29.18 -13.99
CA LYS A 591 -27.25 -29.45 -14.94
C LYS A 591 -28.09 -28.20 -15.24
N GLU A 592 -27.99 -27.17 -14.39
CA GLU A 592 -28.81 -25.96 -14.40
C GLU A 592 -27.98 -24.67 -14.60
N ARG A 593 -26.78 -24.75 -15.22
CA ARG A 593 -25.91 -23.58 -15.44
C ARG A 593 -26.66 -22.37 -15.99
N ASP A 594 -27.35 -22.56 -17.11
CA ASP A 594 -28.04 -21.47 -17.81
C ASP A 594 -29.16 -20.88 -16.94
N LEU A 595 -29.90 -21.74 -16.23
CA LEU A 595 -30.97 -21.34 -15.30
C LEU A 595 -30.43 -20.53 -14.11
N VAL A 596 -29.27 -20.89 -13.56
CA VAL A 596 -28.62 -20.15 -12.47
C VAL A 596 -28.18 -18.77 -12.95
N ILE A 597 -27.59 -18.68 -14.15
CA ILE A 597 -27.17 -17.41 -14.76
C ILE A 597 -28.39 -16.55 -15.05
N GLU A 598 -29.46 -17.12 -15.61
CA GLU A 598 -30.73 -16.41 -15.85
C GLU A 598 -31.29 -15.81 -14.55
N ARG A 599 -31.36 -16.59 -13.48
CA ARG A 599 -31.84 -16.11 -12.17
C ARG A 599 -30.99 -14.99 -11.60
N GLY A 600 -29.67 -15.11 -11.65
CA GLY A 600 -28.76 -14.06 -11.19
C GLY A 600 -28.89 -12.79 -12.05
N TYR A 601 -29.06 -12.97 -13.36
CA TYR A 601 -29.27 -11.88 -14.31
C TYR A 601 -30.59 -11.15 -14.08
N GLU A 602 -31.68 -11.88 -13.80
CA GLU A 602 -32.97 -11.28 -13.39
C GLU A 602 -32.80 -10.40 -12.13
N SER A 603 -32.05 -10.86 -11.13
CA SER A 603 -31.73 -10.07 -9.93
C SER A 603 -30.91 -8.82 -10.28
N LEU A 604 -29.86 -8.95 -11.12
CA LEU A 604 -29.07 -7.82 -11.60
C LEU A 604 -29.95 -6.78 -12.30
N LEU A 605 -30.80 -7.20 -13.23
CA LEU A 605 -31.71 -6.31 -13.94
C LEU A 605 -32.69 -5.63 -13.00
N THR A 606 -33.29 -6.38 -12.07
CA THR A 606 -34.27 -5.82 -11.11
C THR A 606 -33.63 -4.72 -10.27
N LEU A 607 -32.44 -4.97 -9.73
CA LEU A 607 -31.72 -4.02 -8.89
C LEU A 607 -31.20 -2.81 -9.69
N SER A 608 -30.61 -3.04 -10.87
CA SER A 608 -30.08 -1.97 -11.71
C SER A 608 -31.19 -1.12 -12.35
N ALA A 609 -32.33 -1.71 -12.70
CA ALA A 609 -33.53 -0.98 -13.15
C ALA A 609 -34.07 -0.06 -12.05
N ALA A 610 -34.15 -0.56 -10.81
CA ALA A 610 -34.60 0.25 -9.67
C ALA A 610 -33.65 1.43 -9.41
N ALA A 611 -32.34 1.20 -9.46
CA ALA A 611 -31.33 2.26 -9.31
C ALA A 611 -31.39 3.27 -10.46
N TYR A 612 -31.52 2.81 -11.70
CA TYR A 612 -31.62 3.67 -12.88
C TYR A 612 -32.92 4.51 -12.86
N LYS A 613 -34.04 3.93 -12.42
CA LYS A 613 -35.29 4.68 -12.24
C LYS A 613 -35.15 5.83 -11.24
N LEU A 614 -34.53 5.57 -10.08
CA LEU A 614 -34.27 6.61 -9.08
C LEU A 614 -33.39 7.72 -9.66
N TYR A 615 -32.33 7.35 -10.37
CA TYR A 615 -31.47 8.29 -11.07
C TYR A 615 -32.24 9.19 -12.05
N LEU A 616 -33.10 8.61 -12.90
CA LEU A 616 -33.93 9.37 -13.85
C LEU A 616 -34.89 10.35 -13.13
N LEU A 617 -35.51 9.92 -12.03
CA LEU A 617 -36.40 10.75 -11.24
C LEU A 617 -35.68 11.93 -10.56
N GLU A 618 -34.43 11.73 -10.15
CA GLU A 618 -33.60 12.77 -9.54
C GLU A 618 -33.01 13.73 -10.57
N GLU A 619 -32.51 13.20 -11.70
CA GLU A 619 -31.90 13.97 -12.78
C GLU A 619 -32.93 14.88 -13.46
N SER A 620 -34.10 14.34 -13.84
CA SER A 620 -35.18 15.14 -14.44
C SER A 620 -35.61 16.31 -13.54
N LYS A 621 -35.78 16.07 -12.23
CA LYS A 621 -36.10 17.14 -11.25
C LYS A 621 -35.02 18.21 -11.21
N LYS A 622 -33.74 17.81 -11.26
CA LYS A 622 -32.61 18.74 -11.29
C LYS A 622 -32.61 19.56 -12.58
N ASP A 623 -32.77 18.93 -13.73
CA ASP A 623 -32.78 19.62 -15.03
C ASP A 623 -33.94 20.62 -15.12
N TYR A 624 -35.12 20.24 -14.64
CA TYR A 624 -36.25 21.15 -14.53
C TYR A 624 -36.00 22.31 -13.58
N SER A 625 -35.36 22.08 -12.42
CA SER A 625 -35.03 23.15 -11.50
C SER A 625 -34.12 24.21 -12.13
N ILE A 626 -33.12 23.77 -12.91
CA ILE A 626 -32.19 24.64 -13.65
C ILE A 626 -32.94 25.42 -14.73
N PHE A 627 -33.74 24.73 -15.55
CA PHE A 627 -34.57 25.38 -16.58
C PHE A 627 -35.51 26.43 -15.97
N SER A 628 -36.22 26.08 -14.89
CA SER A 628 -37.18 26.94 -14.22
C SER A 628 -36.51 28.21 -13.66
N GLU A 629 -35.35 28.07 -13.02
CA GLU A 629 -34.57 29.20 -12.50
C GLU A 629 -34.13 30.14 -13.63
N LEU A 630 -33.49 29.61 -14.67
CA LEU A 630 -33.01 30.41 -15.81
C LEU A 630 -34.17 31.05 -16.58
N ASN A 631 -35.29 30.36 -16.70
CA ASN A 631 -36.48 30.91 -17.35
C ASN A 631 -37.10 32.04 -16.52
N ASN A 632 -37.16 31.91 -15.19
CA ASN A 632 -37.61 32.97 -14.28
C ASN A 632 -36.70 34.21 -14.33
N GLN A 633 -35.40 34.01 -14.57
CA GLN A 633 -34.44 35.09 -14.83
C GLN A 633 -34.56 35.69 -16.25
N ASN A 634 -35.52 35.22 -17.06
CA ASN A 634 -35.74 35.61 -18.44
C ASN A 634 -34.57 35.29 -19.39
N CYS A 635 -33.72 34.32 -19.07
CA CYS A 635 -32.60 33.94 -19.93
C CYS A 635 -33.03 33.05 -21.10
N ILE A 636 -34.07 32.23 -20.92
CA ILE A 636 -34.49 31.23 -21.91
C ILE A 636 -35.58 31.79 -22.83
N ILE A 637 -36.86 31.82 -22.39
CA ILE A 637 -37.98 32.18 -23.28
C ILE A 637 -37.84 33.61 -23.84
N LYS A 638 -37.49 34.58 -22.99
CA LYS A 638 -37.30 35.97 -23.44
C LYS A 638 -36.07 36.10 -24.32
N GLY A 639 -34.96 35.43 -23.96
CA GLY A 639 -33.75 35.37 -24.79
C GLY A 639 -34.03 34.80 -26.18
N PHE A 640 -34.84 33.74 -26.28
CA PHE A 640 -35.26 33.15 -27.55
C PHE A 640 -36.05 34.13 -28.40
N VAL A 641 -36.99 34.87 -27.79
CA VAL A 641 -37.77 35.91 -28.49
C VAL A 641 -36.85 37.03 -29.00
N GLU A 642 -35.92 37.52 -28.16
CA GLU A 642 -34.99 38.60 -28.52
C GLU A 642 -34.03 38.19 -29.64
N TYR A 643 -33.47 36.97 -29.56
CA TYR A 643 -32.60 36.41 -30.60
C TYR A 643 -33.36 36.28 -31.92
N LEU A 644 -34.52 35.61 -31.93
CA LEU A 644 -35.28 35.38 -33.16
C LEU A 644 -35.76 36.70 -33.78
N LYS A 645 -36.16 37.69 -32.97
CA LYS A 645 -36.53 39.02 -33.48
C LYS A 645 -35.37 39.68 -34.21
N THR A 646 -34.19 39.67 -33.60
CA THR A 646 -32.98 40.28 -34.18
C THR A 646 -32.57 39.54 -35.45
N HIS A 647 -32.50 38.20 -35.38
CA HIS A 647 -32.07 37.33 -36.48
C HIS A 647 -33.00 37.46 -37.70
N PHE A 648 -34.32 37.34 -37.50
CA PHE A 648 -35.26 37.46 -38.62
C PHE A 648 -35.37 38.89 -39.17
N ALA A 649 -35.21 39.93 -38.35
CA ALA A 649 -35.13 41.31 -38.84
C ALA A 649 -33.92 41.48 -39.78
N ASP A 650 -32.75 40.96 -39.38
CA ASP A 650 -31.55 40.98 -40.21
C ASP A 650 -31.66 40.12 -41.47
N LEU A 651 -32.35 38.99 -41.38
CA LEU A 651 -32.55 38.06 -42.49
C LEU A 651 -33.51 38.62 -43.56
N MET A 652 -34.53 39.36 -43.13
CA MET A 652 -35.58 39.87 -44.01
C MET A 652 -35.22 41.19 -44.71
N LYS A 653 -34.37 42.03 -44.11
CA LYS A 653 -34.07 43.41 -44.58
C LYS A 653 -33.66 43.55 -46.05
N LYS A 654 -33.17 42.47 -46.67
CA LYS A 654 -32.71 42.46 -48.06
C LYS A 654 -33.81 42.17 -49.08
N TRP A 655 -34.85 41.43 -48.72
CA TRP A 655 -35.82 40.88 -49.69
C TRP A 655 -37.28 41.12 -49.32
N THR A 656 -37.54 41.81 -48.21
CA THR A 656 -38.88 42.25 -47.83
C THR A 656 -38.94 43.75 -47.56
N VAL A 657 -40.15 44.31 -47.65
CA VAL A 657 -40.48 45.69 -47.29
C VAL A 657 -41.73 45.72 -46.42
N GLU A 658 -41.86 46.72 -45.55
CA GLU A 658 -43.03 46.84 -44.69
C GLU A 658 -44.27 47.31 -45.50
N PRO A 659 -45.44 46.65 -45.34
CA PRO A 659 -46.67 47.03 -46.05
C PRO A 659 -47.21 48.39 -45.55
N LYS A 660 -47.48 49.32 -46.46
CA LYS A 660 -47.85 50.71 -46.13
C LYS A 660 -49.33 50.93 -45.76
N ASP A 661 -50.28 50.20 -46.34
CA ASP A 661 -51.72 50.23 -46.00
C ASP A 661 -52.46 48.97 -46.54
N LYS A 662 -53.47 48.46 -45.80
CA LYS A 662 -54.19 47.17 -46.03
C LYS A 662 -53.29 45.92 -46.07
N TYR A 663 -53.16 45.24 -44.94
CA TYR A 663 -52.41 43.98 -44.80
C TYR A 663 -53.32 42.84 -44.32
N ALA A 664 -52.93 41.60 -44.65
CA ALA A 664 -53.45 40.40 -44.05
C ALA A 664 -52.50 39.91 -42.95
N GLU A 665 -53.03 39.21 -41.96
CA GLU A 665 -52.24 38.60 -40.89
C GLU A 665 -52.20 37.08 -41.07
N LYS A 666 -51.04 36.48 -40.80
CA LYS A 666 -50.88 35.04 -40.75
C LYS A 666 -50.02 34.65 -39.56
N LYS A 667 -50.42 33.57 -38.89
CA LYS A 667 -49.62 32.93 -37.85
C LYS A 667 -48.87 31.75 -38.47
N ILE A 668 -47.55 31.74 -38.31
CA ILE A 668 -46.64 30.71 -38.78
C ILE A 668 -46.14 29.94 -37.55
N VAL A 669 -46.19 28.62 -37.60
CA VAL A 669 -45.62 27.76 -36.55
C VAL A 669 -44.21 27.39 -36.96
N LEU A 670 -43.20 27.89 -36.24
CA LEU A 670 -41.79 27.59 -36.52
C LEU A 670 -41.34 26.30 -35.85
N LEU A 671 -41.91 26.01 -34.66
CA LEU A 671 -41.66 24.79 -33.91
C LEU A 671 -42.88 24.47 -33.06
N ASN A 672 -43.25 23.20 -33.00
CA ASN A 672 -44.22 22.68 -32.04
C ASN A 672 -43.91 21.21 -31.78
N GLN A 673 -42.99 20.95 -30.86
CA GLN A 673 -42.46 19.61 -30.59
C GLN A 673 -42.24 19.40 -29.09
N ARG A 674 -42.27 18.12 -28.67
CA ARG A 674 -41.77 17.70 -27.36
C ARG A 674 -40.25 17.68 -27.39
N ILE A 675 -39.65 18.23 -26.36
CA ILE A 675 -38.21 18.38 -26.25
C ILE A 675 -37.82 18.06 -24.80
N PRO A 676 -36.73 17.30 -24.59
CA PRO A 676 -36.17 17.11 -23.26
C PRO A 676 -35.79 18.47 -22.63
N VAL A 677 -36.16 18.67 -21.37
CA VAL A 677 -35.90 19.90 -20.62
C VAL A 677 -34.41 20.22 -20.56
N SER A 678 -33.59 19.18 -20.42
CA SER A 678 -32.12 19.26 -20.42
C SER A 678 -31.52 19.92 -21.66
N VAL A 679 -32.23 19.90 -22.79
CA VAL A 679 -31.80 20.47 -24.07
C VAL A 679 -32.29 21.90 -24.27
N VAL A 680 -33.30 22.36 -23.50
CA VAL A 680 -33.86 23.72 -23.59
C VAL A 680 -32.97 24.71 -22.82
N THR A 681 -31.78 24.94 -23.34
CA THR A 681 -30.79 25.89 -22.81
C THR A 681 -30.76 27.19 -23.62
N SER A 682 -29.96 28.19 -23.21
CA SER A 682 -29.78 29.44 -23.98
C SER A 682 -29.36 29.19 -25.43
N ASP A 683 -28.59 28.13 -25.67
CA ASP A 683 -27.93 27.87 -26.95
C ASP A 683 -28.81 27.06 -27.91
N PHE A 684 -29.96 26.56 -27.42
CA PHE A 684 -30.91 25.76 -28.19
C PHE A 684 -31.37 26.47 -29.47
N ILE A 685 -31.69 27.77 -29.36
CA ILE A 685 -32.19 28.54 -30.51
C ILE A 685 -31.11 28.73 -31.58
N GLU A 686 -29.88 29.04 -31.18
CA GLU A 686 -28.79 29.24 -32.14
C GLU A 686 -28.51 27.96 -32.93
N SER A 687 -28.49 26.82 -32.22
CA SER A 687 -28.27 25.50 -32.81
C SER A 687 -29.37 25.08 -33.78
N ASN A 688 -30.61 25.57 -33.58
CA ASN A 688 -31.79 25.17 -34.36
C ASN A 688 -32.32 26.25 -35.31
N VAL A 689 -31.66 27.41 -35.41
CA VAL A 689 -32.17 28.57 -36.17
C VAL A 689 -32.45 28.25 -37.64
N ARG A 690 -31.61 27.40 -38.27
CA ARG A 690 -31.80 26.96 -39.65
C ARG A 690 -33.07 26.15 -39.89
N SER A 691 -33.57 25.46 -38.86
CA SER A 691 -34.85 24.74 -38.93
C SER A 691 -36.02 25.71 -38.86
N PHE A 692 -35.94 26.74 -38.03
CA PHE A 692 -36.96 27.80 -37.96
C PHE A 692 -37.02 28.61 -39.26
N GLU A 693 -35.86 28.96 -39.81
CA GLU A 693 -35.74 29.59 -41.13
C GLU A 693 -36.42 28.77 -42.24
N ARG A 694 -36.21 27.45 -42.24
CA ARG A 694 -36.85 26.54 -43.20
C ARG A 694 -38.37 26.53 -43.03
N ALA A 695 -38.86 26.37 -41.80
CA ALA A 695 -40.29 26.36 -41.52
C ALA A 695 -40.96 27.67 -41.98
N PHE A 696 -40.30 28.81 -41.70
CA PHE A 696 -40.75 30.11 -42.18
C PHE A 696 -40.79 30.19 -43.70
N LEU A 697 -39.69 29.85 -44.39
CA LEU A 697 -39.59 29.92 -45.84
C LEU A 697 -40.65 29.04 -46.52
N SER A 698 -40.81 27.80 -46.06
CA SER A 698 -41.80 26.86 -46.59
C SER A 698 -43.21 27.42 -46.50
N GLU A 699 -43.59 28.03 -45.37
CA GLU A 699 -44.93 28.59 -45.16
C GLU A 699 -45.21 29.80 -46.08
N ILE A 700 -44.18 30.60 -46.36
CA ILE A 700 -44.26 31.73 -47.30
C ILE A 700 -44.40 31.23 -48.73
N ILE A 701 -43.55 30.28 -49.15
CA ILE A 701 -43.62 29.64 -50.47
C ILE A 701 -45.01 29.05 -50.68
N GLU A 702 -45.47 28.20 -49.75
CA GLU A 702 -46.77 27.54 -49.85
C GLU A 702 -47.90 28.56 -49.97
N LYS A 703 -47.87 29.63 -49.16
CA LYS A 703 -48.90 30.66 -49.22
C LYS A 703 -48.93 31.41 -50.54
N LEU A 704 -47.78 31.78 -51.08
CA LEU A 704 -47.69 32.50 -52.35
C LEU A 704 -48.07 31.60 -53.54
N SER A 705 -47.70 30.32 -53.50
CA SER A 705 -48.12 29.33 -54.50
C SER A 705 -49.62 29.08 -54.46
N GLN A 706 -50.23 28.93 -53.28
CA GLN A 706 -51.70 28.84 -53.13
C GLN A 706 -52.45 30.05 -53.70
N LEU A 707 -51.84 31.23 -53.65
CA LEU A 707 -52.39 32.47 -54.23
C LEU A 707 -52.04 32.66 -55.71
N ASN A 708 -51.39 31.67 -56.33
CA ASN A 708 -50.91 31.69 -57.72
C ASN A 708 -50.00 32.90 -58.03
N LYS A 709 -49.11 33.24 -57.09
CA LYS A 709 -48.17 34.38 -57.18
C LYS A 709 -46.74 34.00 -57.54
N LEU A 710 -46.42 32.71 -57.50
CA LEU A 710 -45.14 32.17 -57.93
C LEU A 710 -45.36 31.07 -58.98
N ASP A 711 -44.55 31.08 -60.01
CA ASP A 711 -44.49 30.00 -61.00
C ASP A 711 -43.49 28.91 -60.55
N GLU A 712 -43.71 27.66 -60.94
CA GLU A 712 -42.80 26.56 -60.56
C GLU A 712 -41.69 26.37 -61.59
N TYR A 713 -40.45 26.23 -61.12
CA TYR A 713 -39.31 25.83 -61.95
C TYR A 713 -38.55 24.69 -61.27
N LYS A 714 -38.37 23.60 -62.01
CA LYS A 714 -37.59 22.43 -61.56
C LYS A 714 -36.16 22.54 -62.07
N ASN A 715 -35.23 22.75 -61.14
CA ASN A 715 -33.81 22.83 -61.44
C ASN A 715 -33.21 21.42 -61.55
N ASN A 716 -33.00 20.97 -62.79
CA ASN A 716 -32.53 19.63 -63.14
C ASN A 716 -31.19 19.63 -63.91
N ASN A 717 -30.76 20.77 -64.43
CA ASN A 717 -29.56 20.91 -65.24
C ASN A 717 -28.94 22.30 -65.03
N ASP A 718 -27.62 22.35 -64.81
CA ASP A 718 -26.89 23.60 -64.57
C ASP A 718 -27.03 24.60 -65.73
N ASP A 719 -26.90 24.17 -66.98
CA ASP A 719 -26.86 25.06 -68.15
C ASP A 719 -28.24 25.66 -68.45
N ASP A 720 -29.30 24.86 -68.31
CA ASP A 720 -30.69 25.33 -68.48
C ASP A 720 -31.07 26.29 -67.35
N PHE A 721 -30.59 26.02 -66.13
CA PHE A 721 -30.84 26.90 -65.00
C PHE A 721 -30.07 28.24 -65.12
N GLU A 722 -28.86 28.28 -65.68
CA GLU A 722 -28.14 29.54 -65.94
C GLU A 722 -28.86 30.43 -66.94
N LYS A 723 -29.32 29.84 -68.06
CA LYS A 723 -30.13 30.57 -69.04
C LYS A 723 -31.42 31.09 -68.42
N PHE A 724 -32.10 30.23 -67.66
CA PHE A 724 -33.33 30.63 -66.96
C PHE A 724 -33.10 31.79 -65.99
N LEU A 725 -32.00 31.80 -65.21
CA LEU A 725 -31.70 32.92 -64.32
C LEU A 725 -31.59 34.24 -65.09
N ILE A 726 -30.87 34.26 -66.21
CA ILE A 726 -30.68 35.44 -67.06
C ILE A 726 -32.03 35.91 -67.66
N ASP A 727 -32.85 34.97 -68.12
CA ASP A 727 -34.12 35.27 -68.80
C ASP A 727 -35.28 35.62 -67.83
N SER A 728 -35.19 35.18 -66.57
CA SER A 728 -36.30 35.28 -65.59
C SER A 728 -36.65 36.71 -65.16
N ASN A 729 -35.76 37.69 -65.42
CA ASN A 729 -35.85 39.07 -64.95
C ASN A 729 -36.14 39.16 -63.44
N THR A 730 -35.48 38.30 -62.66
CA THR A 730 -35.56 38.27 -61.19
C THR A 730 -34.34 38.95 -60.57
N LYS A 731 -34.49 39.48 -59.36
CA LYS A 731 -33.43 40.18 -58.64
C LYS A 731 -33.03 39.49 -57.33
N TYR A 732 -33.98 38.89 -56.62
CA TYR A 732 -33.73 38.32 -55.30
C TYR A 732 -33.67 36.80 -55.37
N VAL A 733 -32.61 36.21 -54.81
CA VAL A 733 -32.43 34.76 -54.70
C VAL A 733 -32.57 34.38 -53.23
N VAL A 734 -33.73 33.85 -52.83
CA VAL A 734 -34.07 33.62 -51.42
C VAL A 734 -34.29 32.15 -51.17
N GLY A 735 -33.41 31.52 -50.41
CA GLY A 735 -33.55 30.12 -50.04
C GLY A 735 -32.23 29.50 -49.59
N PRO A 736 -32.20 28.18 -49.35
CA PRO A 736 -30.97 27.52 -48.96
C PRO A 736 -30.00 27.46 -50.14
N GLN A 737 -28.70 27.64 -49.86
CA GLN A 737 -27.66 27.56 -50.89
C GLN A 737 -27.77 26.30 -51.78
N TYR A 738 -28.22 25.18 -51.23
CA TYR A 738 -28.37 23.94 -51.96
C TYR A 738 -29.38 24.05 -53.13
N SER A 739 -30.50 24.77 -52.98
CA SER A 739 -31.50 24.97 -54.05
C SER A 739 -30.94 25.61 -55.31
N PHE A 740 -29.90 26.44 -55.14
CA PHE A 740 -29.29 27.22 -56.22
C PHE A 740 -27.87 26.75 -56.55
N ALA A 741 -27.37 25.73 -55.85
CA ALA A 741 -26.04 25.18 -56.08
C ALA A 741 -26.00 24.45 -57.43
N THR A 742 -24.83 24.42 -58.04
CA THR A 742 -24.61 23.64 -59.26
C THR A 742 -24.65 22.13 -58.96
N PHE A 743 -24.95 21.32 -59.97
CA PHE A 743 -24.76 19.87 -59.96
C PHE A 743 -23.29 19.52 -60.21
N ASP A 744 -22.64 20.19 -61.17
CA ASP A 744 -21.20 20.12 -61.36
C ASP A 744 -20.49 21.16 -60.48
N TYR A 745 -19.76 20.70 -59.46
CA TYR A 745 -19.03 21.59 -58.55
C TYR A 745 -18.03 22.50 -59.27
N ARG A 746 -17.51 22.10 -60.44
CA ARG A 746 -16.55 22.88 -61.23
C ARG A 746 -17.17 24.16 -61.79
N LYS A 747 -18.50 24.19 -61.98
CA LYS A 747 -19.25 25.36 -62.45
C LYS A 747 -19.61 26.34 -61.32
N ARG A 748 -19.31 26.04 -60.06
CA ARG A 748 -19.68 26.90 -58.91
C ARG A 748 -19.11 28.31 -59.01
N MET A 749 -17.85 28.47 -59.45
CA MET A 749 -17.25 29.80 -59.62
C MET A 749 -17.97 30.60 -60.70
N GLN A 750 -18.34 29.97 -61.82
CA GLN A 750 -19.10 30.60 -62.90
C GLN A 750 -20.49 31.02 -62.43
N ARG A 751 -21.18 30.15 -61.67
CA ARG A 751 -22.50 30.46 -61.08
C ARG A 751 -22.45 31.65 -60.10
N ASN A 752 -21.44 31.68 -59.23
CA ASN A 752 -21.28 32.79 -58.29
C ASN A 752 -20.96 34.10 -59.03
N GLN A 753 -20.14 34.05 -60.08
CA GLN A 753 -19.84 35.22 -60.91
C GLN A 753 -21.11 35.72 -61.63
N LEU A 754 -21.95 34.80 -62.13
CA LEU A 754 -23.23 35.14 -62.74
C LEU A 754 -24.16 35.89 -61.78
N PHE A 755 -24.19 35.50 -60.49
CA PHE A 755 -24.97 36.25 -59.50
C PHE A 755 -24.43 37.67 -59.29
N ILE A 756 -23.11 37.87 -59.32
CA ILE A 756 -22.48 39.18 -59.15
C ILE A 756 -22.70 40.06 -60.39
N ASP A 757 -22.45 39.52 -61.59
CA ASP A 757 -22.50 40.28 -62.84
C ASP A 757 -23.92 40.76 -63.18
N ASN A 758 -24.94 40.08 -62.65
CA ASN A 758 -26.36 40.41 -62.86
C ASN A 758 -27.02 41.07 -61.62
N ASP A 759 -26.22 41.52 -60.64
CA ASP A 759 -26.68 42.25 -59.45
C ASP A 759 -27.79 41.52 -58.64
N PHE A 760 -27.66 40.19 -58.51
CA PHE A 760 -28.59 39.40 -57.71
C PHE A 760 -28.38 39.62 -56.21
N GLU A 761 -29.48 39.85 -55.50
CA GLU A 761 -29.49 39.91 -54.03
C GLU A 761 -29.75 38.50 -53.46
N CYS A 762 -28.66 37.80 -53.12
CA CYS A 762 -28.70 36.45 -52.57
C CYS A 762 -28.90 36.45 -51.03
N VAL A 763 -29.94 35.76 -50.57
CA VAL A 763 -30.29 35.58 -49.15
C VAL A 763 -30.32 34.09 -48.83
N ASN A 764 -29.33 33.64 -48.06
CA ASN A 764 -29.22 32.24 -47.65
C ASN A 764 -30.07 31.96 -46.40
N ILE A 765 -31.21 31.30 -46.59
CA ILE A 765 -32.20 31.01 -45.56
C ILE A 765 -32.60 29.53 -45.55
N GLY A 766 -32.52 28.90 -44.37
CA GLY A 766 -32.96 27.54 -44.12
C GLY A 766 -32.03 26.46 -44.70
N HIS A 767 -32.57 25.26 -44.82
CA HIS A 767 -31.95 24.10 -45.47
C HIS A 767 -33.00 23.35 -46.29
N GLY A 768 -32.60 22.61 -47.32
CA GLY A 768 -33.51 21.87 -48.21
C GLY A 768 -33.29 22.16 -49.68
N SER A 769 -34.22 21.70 -50.53
CA SER A 769 -34.16 21.79 -51.99
C SER A 769 -35.03 22.91 -52.59
N MET A 770 -35.88 23.56 -51.80
CA MET A 770 -36.80 24.61 -52.26
C MET A 770 -36.31 26.02 -51.90
N GLY A 771 -36.37 26.93 -52.87
CA GLY A 771 -36.11 28.36 -52.71
C GLY A 771 -37.01 29.20 -53.62
N MET A 772 -36.82 30.52 -53.63
CA MET A 772 -37.56 31.47 -54.46
C MET A 772 -36.61 32.36 -55.26
N LEU A 773 -37.03 32.71 -56.48
CA LEU A 773 -36.49 33.83 -57.25
C LEU A 773 -37.57 34.91 -57.35
N LEU A 774 -37.29 36.13 -56.91
CA LEU A 774 -38.28 37.21 -56.88
C LEU A 774 -37.86 38.39 -57.73
N LYS A 775 -38.83 39.01 -58.42
CA LYS A 775 -38.64 40.22 -59.23
C LYS A 775 -38.60 41.48 -58.37
N SER A 776 -39.38 41.50 -57.30
CA SER A 776 -39.49 42.61 -56.35
C SER A 776 -39.46 42.07 -54.91
N PRO A 777 -39.09 42.91 -53.92
CA PRO A 777 -39.25 42.56 -52.52
C PRO A 777 -40.70 42.23 -52.19
N ILE A 778 -40.91 41.34 -51.23
CA ILE A 778 -42.25 41.00 -50.75
C ILE A 778 -42.66 42.01 -49.67
N GLU A 779 -43.89 42.53 -49.74
CA GLU A 779 -44.49 43.32 -48.67
C GLU A 779 -44.82 42.42 -47.47
N LEU A 780 -43.86 42.24 -46.55
CA LEU A 780 -43.94 41.35 -45.39
C LEU A 780 -43.16 41.90 -44.20
N PHE A 781 -43.82 41.89 -43.03
CA PHE A 781 -43.30 42.36 -41.76
C PHE A 781 -43.63 41.36 -40.63
N ILE A 782 -42.72 41.17 -39.68
CA ILE A 782 -42.97 40.36 -38.49
C ILE A 782 -43.55 41.25 -37.41
N ASP A 783 -44.82 41.01 -37.07
CA ASP A 783 -45.56 41.75 -36.03
C ASP A 783 -45.12 41.28 -34.63
N GLU A 784 -45.06 39.97 -34.44
CA GLU A 784 -44.81 39.38 -33.12
C GLU A 784 -44.17 38.00 -33.24
N ILE A 785 -43.26 37.67 -32.31
CA ILE A 785 -42.76 36.32 -32.08
C ILE A 785 -43.17 35.91 -30.66
N GLN A 786 -43.87 34.79 -30.54
CA GLN A 786 -44.30 34.20 -29.28
C GLN A 786 -43.64 32.84 -29.09
N VAL A 787 -42.96 32.68 -27.96
CA VAL A 787 -42.41 31.42 -27.48
C VAL A 787 -43.21 31.01 -26.25
N LYS A 788 -43.77 29.80 -26.27
CA LYS A 788 -44.54 29.23 -25.16
C LYS A 788 -44.02 27.85 -24.82
N THR A 789 -43.98 27.54 -23.53
CA THR A 789 -43.74 26.20 -23.03
C THR A 789 -44.97 25.71 -22.28
N ARG A 790 -45.24 24.41 -22.35
CA ARG A 790 -46.17 23.72 -21.45
C ARG A 790 -45.60 22.34 -21.11
N HIS A 791 -46.03 21.82 -19.98
CA HIS A 791 -45.70 20.44 -19.61
C HIS A 791 -46.39 19.44 -20.53
N VAL A 792 -45.72 18.31 -20.73
CA VAL A 792 -46.31 17.14 -21.36
C VAL A 792 -47.26 16.49 -20.36
N GLU A 793 -48.46 16.13 -20.82
CA GLU A 793 -49.41 15.40 -20.01
C GLU A 793 -49.26 13.90 -20.27
N LEU A 794 -49.56 13.07 -19.26
CA LEU A 794 -49.46 11.62 -19.37
C LEU A 794 -50.26 11.06 -20.56
N THR A 795 -51.41 11.66 -20.88
CA THR A 795 -52.27 11.32 -22.03
C THR A 795 -51.60 11.48 -23.39
N GLU A 796 -50.52 12.26 -23.45
CA GLU A 796 -49.76 12.52 -24.65
C GLU A 796 -48.65 11.46 -24.84
N CYS A 797 -48.28 10.70 -23.82
CA CYS A 797 -47.17 9.74 -23.84
C CYS A 797 -47.60 8.31 -24.22
N ASP A 798 -46.70 7.60 -24.89
CA ASP A 798 -46.88 6.18 -25.19
C ASP A 798 -46.42 5.33 -23.98
N TYR A 799 -47.39 4.83 -23.22
CA TYR A 799 -47.14 3.94 -22.07
C TYR A 799 -48.05 2.71 -22.11
N ILE A 800 -47.67 1.64 -21.40
CA ILE A 800 -48.49 0.44 -21.23
C ILE A 800 -48.94 0.36 -19.77
N ALA A 801 -50.26 0.38 -19.53
CA ALA A 801 -50.80 0.18 -18.18
C ALA A 801 -50.73 -1.30 -17.81
N ILE A 802 -50.02 -1.63 -16.73
CA ILE A 802 -49.91 -3.01 -16.21
C ILE A 802 -51.07 -3.28 -15.24
N ASP A 803 -51.33 -2.35 -14.33
CA ASP A 803 -52.47 -2.36 -13.40
C ASP A 803 -52.92 -0.92 -13.06
N ASN A 804 -53.84 -0.76 -12.09
CA ASN A 804 -54.39 0.55 -11.73
C ASN A 804 -53.36 1.57 -11.19
N ASN A 805 -52.15 1.14 -10.82
CA ASN A 805 -51.14 2.02 -10.23
C ASN A 805 -49.73 1.86 -10.84
N LYS A 806 -49.53 0.95 -11.79
CA LYS A 806 -48.24 0.66 -12.42
C LYS A 806 -48.28 0.83 -13.93
N TYR A 807 -47.28 1.53 -14.44
CA TYR A 807 -47.13 1.90 -15.84
C TYR A 807 -45.76 1.48 -16.35
N LEU A 808 -45.71 0.84 -17.50
CA LEU A 808 -44.49 0.59 -18.24
C LEU A 808 -44.25 1.75 -19.20
N TYR A 809 -43.13 2.44 -19.03
CA TYR A 809 -42.77 3.60 -19.84
C TYR A 809 -41.37 3.41 -20.44
N ARG A 810 -41.23 3.81 -21.70
CA ARG A 810 -39.95 3.78 -22.41
C ARG A 810 -39.23 5.10 -22.20
N ALA A 811 -38.31 5.12 -21.24
CA ALA A 811 -37.56 6.33 -20.90
C ALA A 811 -36.38 6.61 -21.85
N ASP A 812 -35.85 5.58 -22.51
CA ASP A 812 -34.74 5.70 -23.47
C ASP A 812 -34.91 4.62 -24.55
N ASP A 813 -34.18 4.72 -25.67
CA ASP A 813 -34.30 3.80 -26.80
C ASP A 813 -34.02 2.34 -26.35
N GLY A 814 -35.07 1.53 -26.36
CA GLY A 814 -35.01 0.10 -25.98
C GLY A 814 -35.02 -0.18 -24.47
N ILE A 815 -35.23 0.82 -23.62
CA ILE A 815 -35.27 0.67 -22.16
C ILE A 815 -36.68 0.95 -21.63
N GLU A 816 -37.35 -0.10 -21.15
CA GLU A 816 -38.67 -0.02 -20.54
C GLU A 816 -38.58 -0.19 -19.02
N LEU A 817 -39.20 0.71 -18.27
CA LEU A 817 -39.17 0.75 -16.81
C LEU A 817 -40.58 0.82 -16.24
N GLU A 818 -40.78 0.17 -15.09
CA GLU A 818 -42.02 0.23 -14.33
C GLU A 818 -42.01 1.42 -13.36
N PHE A 819 -42.98 2.30 -13.54
CA PHE A 819 -43.24 3.46 -12.68
C PHE A 819 -44.59 3.30 -11.98
N THR A 820 -44.71 3.85 -10.77
CA THR A 820 -46.04 4.16 -10.24
C THR A 820 -46.66 5.33 -11.02
N LYS A 821 -47.98 5.52 -10.92
CA LYS A 821 -48.64 6.68 -11.55
C LYS A 821 -47.97 8.00 -11.17
N GLU A 822 -47.77 8.21 -9.88
CA GLU A 822 -47.20 9.43 -9.32
C GLU A 822 -45.73 9.62 -9.75
N GLU A 823 -44.95 8.52 -9.79
CA GLU A 823 -43.57 8.56 -10.28
C GLU A 823 -43.50 8.95 -11.75
N LEU A 824 -44.36 8.36 -12.60
CA LEU A 824 -44.35 8.63 -14.04
C LEU A 824 -44.83 10.04 -14.37
N GLU A 825 -45.90 10.50 -13.71
CA GLU A 825 -46.39 11.86 -13.83
C GLU A 825 -45.31 12.86 -13.40
N SER A 826 -44.64 12.60 -12.27
CA SER A 826 -43.52 13.42 -11.81
C SER A 826 -42.35 13.37 -12.78
N TYR A 827 -42.02 12.22 -13.37
CA TYR A 827 -40.91 12.10 -14.31
C TYR A 827 -41.20 12.93 -15.58
N ILE A 828 -42.30 12.64 -16.28
CA ILE A 828 -42.68 13.31 -17.53
C ILE A 828 -42.80 14.83 -17.34
N TYR A 829 -43.37 15.27 -16.21
CA TYR A 829 -43.51 16.69 -15.90
C TYR A 829 -42.16 17.42 -15.86
N ASN A 830 -41.11 16.77 -15.35
CA ASN A 830 -39.79 17.36 -15.18
C ASN A 830 -38.86 17.09 -16.39
N ASP A 831 -39.06 15.98 -17.10
CA ASP A 831 -38.16 15.52 -18.16
C ASP A 831 -38.46 16.17 -19.52
N GLU A 832 -39.74 16.39 -19.86
CA GLU A 832 -40.15 16.87 -21.18
C GLU A 832 -41.02 18.15 -21.13
N LEU A 833 -40.82 19.02 -22.12
CA LEU A 833 -41.68 20.18 -22.38
C LEU A 833 -42.13 20.20 -23.83
N VAL A 834 -43.34 20.68 -24.07
CA VAL A 834 -43.76 21.11 -25.41
C VAL A 834 -43.31 22.55 -25.61
N LEU A 835 -42.35 22.74 -26.51
CA LEU A 835 -41.90 24.06 -26.93
C LEU A 835 -42.61 24.47 -28.21
N THR A 836 -43.39 25.54 -28.13
CA THR A 836 -44.11 26.12 -29.26
C THR A 836 -43.55 27.49 -29.58
N ILE A 837 -42.99 27.64 -30.80
CA ILE A 837 -42.50 28.91 -31.33
C ILE A 837 -43.40 29.31 -32.49
N THR A 838 -44.06 30.46 -32.36
CA THR A 838 -44.95 30.98 -33.39
C THR A 838 -44.62 32.41 -33.74
N MET A 839 -44.79 32.73 -35.02
CA MET A 839 -44.49 34.02 -35.57
C MET A 839 -45.73 34.58 -36.27
N LYS A 840 -46.13 35.79 -35.90
CA LYS A 840 -47.23 36.50 -36.53
C LYS A 840 -46.65 37.46 -37.56
N VAL A 841 -47.04 37.28 -38.80
CA VAL A 841 -46.59 38.10 -39.93
C VAL A 841 -47.75 38.90 -40.52
N LYS A 842 -47.46 40.15 -40.88
CA LYS A 842 -48.31 41.01 -41.68
C LYS A 842 -47.78 41.01 -43.09
N TYR A 843 -48.64 40.73 -44.06
CA TYR A 843 -48.24 40.66 -45.46
C TYR A 843 -49.31 41.25 -46.36
N ARG A 844 -48.89 41.80 -47.50
CA ARG A 844 -49.80 42.22 -48.57
C ARG A 844 -49.70 41.22 -49.71
N VAL A 845 -50.87 40.80 -50.22
CA VAL A 845 -50.92 39.91 -51.38
C VAL A 845 -50.52 40.71 -52.62
N PRO A 846 -49.49 40.29 -53.38
CA PRO A 846 -49.12 40.96 -54.61
C PRO A 846 -50.25 40.91 -55.65
N GLU A 847 -50.44 41.97 -56.41
CA GLU A 847 -51.46 42.02 -57.47
C GLU A 847 -51.07 41.11 -58.65
N GLU A 848 -49.78 41.10 -59.02
CA GLU A 848 -49.22 40.29 -60.11
C GLU A 848 -48.38 39.10 -59.60
N LYS A 849 -47.89 38.26 -60.53
CA LYS A 849 -46.92 37.21 -60.21
C LYS A 849 -45.55 37.82 -59.95
N ILE A 850 -44.95 37.46 -58.81
CA ILE A 850 -43.75 38.12 -58.28
C ILE A 850 -42.47 37.31 -58.45
N GLY A 851 -42.54 36.09 -58.99
CA GLY A 851 -41.36 35.25 -59.10
C GLY A 851 -41.62 33.78 -59.37
N TYR A 852 -40.63 32.98 -59.03
CA TYR A 852 -40.62 31.53 -59.22
C TYR A 852 -40.26 30.80 -57.92
N VAL A 853 -40.90 29.67 -57.66
CA VAL A 853 -40.41 28.66 -56.72
C VAL A 853 -39.42 27.77 -57.46
N ILE A 854 -38.21 27.66 -56.91
CA ILE A 854 -37.17 26.79 -57.44
C ILE A 854 -37.09 25.53 -56.60
N GLU A 855 -37.27 24.38 -57.23
CA GLU A 855 -37.06 23.08 -56.61
C GLU A 855 -35.87 22.39 -57.29
N LYS A 856 -34.79 22.16 -56.55
CA LYS A 856 -33.66 21.36 -57.03
C LYS A 856 -33.95 19.88 -56.85
N GLN A 857 -33.94 19.12 -57.95
CA GLN A 857 -34.13 17.69 -57.85
C GLN A 857 -32.85 16.98 -57.37
N ARG A 858 -33.02 15.94 -56.54
CA ARG A 858 -31.92 15.02 -56.25
C ARG A 858 -31.67 14.21 -57.52
N ILE A 859 -30.44 14.25 -58.03
CA ILE A 859 -29.97 13.24 -58.97
C ILE A 859 -29.86 11.95 -58.16
N GLU A 860 -30.64 10.93 -58.50
CA GLU A 860 -30.47 9.57 -57.96
C GLU A 860 -29.11 8.97 -58.28
#